data_AF-A0A8K0QYA6-F1
#
_entry.id   AF-A0A8K0QYA6-F1
#
_cell.length_a   1.000
_cell.length_b   1.000
_cell.length_c   1.000
_cell.angle_alpha   90.00
_cell.angle_beta   90.00
_cell.angle_gamma   90.00
#
_symmetry.space_group_name_H-M   'P 1'
#
loop_
_entity.id
_entity.type
_entity.pdbx_description
1 polymer ?
#
loop_
_entity_poly.entity_id
_entity_poly.type
_entity_poly.pdbx_seq_one_letter_code
_entity_poly.pdbx_strand_id
1 'polypeptide(L)'
;MRLANIVAQHEDTIRKRWIKKTQAQKKEILLKALPGMAPMHRPDIDDVLHQCCPYNRHPNGIAYHAYPYINQEDLLKPKSLLMLLNARGRHLPHKFAYLDCELGPLGQIRPMLLEKTTFTLDFIDTYGGIVEHESEQDAQQSIDKGLTMHPAHGWQILMVHWVILDFLTRCCMDILHDMPLESVLRTDPSPLPSEPPALSDNNELYSSLEVATREASYQVPARLDLGRLRGLVSACRSSAEDHIWSLREDPGYFAEVVTENREHRQELLRGQDGRIAHTTRNERPLMNKVLRSVITDAYAELYTWEEVERRITQLHQMSLDYADQIHDTHKNLPEPFFEALVETWFFLEVTMLDFIHQIKHGWCASPTMRPYWVLDDSKGCKCCGEPKFLGIDHQDRDLRKLSRLINFLSHSRHRVVLGVHPVVDAIERLLQSNTRAKSFTSPWIASYLSQLSVATECFHQLQLYQPWARQIKRCVEQRKTKLFICYAQVFAKWNSIFTTKFVGADLYELGKPSKFYYPVHKRRTRAHVETMRSAEAALDAFWQAADDRFRQHTGKTPHDVVAGIISERTLQRTSPWVESDNTSAKLAQARAPEYIYIPFANHIHDPTKQITGVFDRLTIINNMEKFRTPKTVHMIDKREKHDPPFRSEVHMQSFQVDKRALKVFRTLFHSPLSYDQPGEIPWTEFLHAMVKTGFSAQKLSGSAWQFIPRGLDISQPIQFHEPHPSSKLPFTWARRFGRRLSRTYGWKGDMFRLA
;
A
#
# COMPACT_ATOMS: atom_id res chain seq x y z
N MET A 1 -16.87 2.56 -35.88
CA MET A 1 -17.36 1.41 -36.67
C MET A 1 -16.24 0.56 -37.26
N ARG A 2 -15.25 1.12 -37.99
CA ARG A 2 -14.17 0.34 -38.62
C ARG A 2 -13.40 -0.60 -37.68
N LEU A 3 -12.88 -0.08 -36.55
CA LEU A 3 -12.14 -0.88 -35.58
C LEU A 3 -12.97 -2.05 -35.02
N ALA A 4 -14.24 -1.80 -34.70
CA ALA A 4 -15.14 -2.81 -34.15
C ALA A 4 -15.33 -4.00 -35.10
N ASN A 5 -15.49 -3.73 -36.39
CA ASN A 5 -15.62 -4.79 -37.40
C ASN A 5 -14.34 -5.62 -37.52
N ILE A 6 -13.17 -4.96 -37.54
CA ILE A 6 -11.87 -5.66 -37.59
C ILE A 6 -11.69 -6.57 -36.37
N VAL A 7 -12.01 -6.08 -35.17
CA VAL A 7 -11.92 -6.87 -33.94
C VAL A 7 -12.91 -8.02 -33.95
N ALA A 8 -14.16 -7.79 -34.39
CA ALA A 8 -15.17 -8.84 -34.50
C ALA A 8 -14.74 -9.98 -35.44
N GLN A 9 -14.01 -9.69 -36.52
CA GLN A 9 -13.66 -10.71 -37.52
C GLN A 9 -12.27 -11.33 -37.30
N HIS A 10 -11.32 -10.59 -36.73
CA HIS A 10 -9.90 -10.95 -36.80
C HIS A 10 -9.13 -10.92 -35.48
N GLU A 11 -9.78 -10.68 -34.34
CA GLU A 11 -9.05 -10.53 -33.07
C GLU A 11 -8.18 -11.74 -32.72
N ASP A 12 -8.67 -12.97 -32.87
CA ASP A 12 -7.88 -14.17 -32.59
C ASP A 12 -6.59 -14.25 -33.42
N THR A 13 -6.70 -13.86 -34.70
CA THR A 13 -5.56 -13.81 -35.62
C THR A 13 -4.60 -12.71 -35.22
N ILE A 14 -5.12 -11.52 -34.86
CA ILE A 14 -4.33 -10.39 -34.37
C ILE A 14 -3.56 -10.79 -33.10
N ARG A 15 -4.23 -11.40 -32.12
CA ARG A 15 -3.61 -11.88 -30.87
C ARG A 15 -2.48 -12.87 -31.15
N LYS A 16 -2.75 -13.91 -31.94
CA LYS A 16 -1.75 -14.94 -32.30
C LYS A 16 -0.54 -14.33 -33.01
N ARG A 17 -0.74 -13.38 -33.92
CA ARG A 17 0.34 -12.73 -34.67
C ARG A 17 1.13 -11.75 -33.81
N TRP A 18 0.46 -10.93 -32.99
CA TRP A 18 1.13 -9.97 -32.12
C TRP A 18 2.03 -10.65 -31.10
N ILE A 19 1.57 -11.74 -30.48
CA ILE A 19 2.36 -12.50 -29.50
C ILE A 19 3.64 -13.06 -30.13
N LYS A 20 3.60 -13.49 -31.40
CA LYS A 20 4.75 -14.04 -32.14
C LYS A 20 5.75 -12.98 -32.62
N LYS A 21 5.39 -11.69 -32.65
CA LYS A 21 6.28 -10.62 -33.12
C LYS A 21 7.38 -10.29 -32.10
N THR A 22 8.57 -10.02 -32.61
CA THR A 22 9.69 -9.51 -31.80
C THR A 22 9.43 -8.08 -31.32
N GLN A 23 10.16 -7.63 -30.29
CA GLN A 23 10.05 -6.26 -29.79
C GLN A 23 10.34 -5.20 -30.87
N ALA A 24 11.30 -5.45 -31.76
CA ALA A 24 11.62 -4.54 -32.87
C ALA A 24 10.45 -4.42 -33.86
N GLN A 25 9.85 -5.54 -34.26
CA GLN A 25 8.70 -5.56 -35.16
C GLN A 25 7.46 -4.90 -34.53
N LYS A 26 7.23 -5.13 -33.23
CA LYS A 26 6.16 -4.45 -32.49
C LYS A 26 6.36 -2.94 -32.51
N LYS A 27 7.57 -2.47 -32.21
CA LYS A 27 7.93 -1.04 -32.22
C LYS A 27 7.73 -0.41 -33.60
N GLU A 28 8.14 -1.10 -34.66
CA GLU A 28 7.95 -0.64 -36.04
C GLU A 28 6.47 -0.43 -36.37
N ILE A 29 5.61 -1.40 -36.05
CA ILE A 29 4.15 -1.29 -36.25
C ILE A 29 3.57 -0.10 -35.47
N LEU A 30 3.93 0.04 -34.19
CA LEU A 30 3.44 1.14 -33.35
C LEU A 30 3.83 2.52 -33.91
N LEU A 31 5.09 2.68 -34.32
CA LEU A 31 5.60 3.95 -34.86
C LEU A 31 5.13 4.25 -36.28
N LYS A 32 4.84 3.22 -37.08
CA LYS A 32 4.21 3.38 -38.39
C LYS A 32 2.76 3.86 -38.24
N ALA A 33 2.03 3.30 -37.27
CA ALA A 33 0.64 3.67 -37.00
C ALA A 33 0.52 5.08 -36.37
N LEU A 34 1.40 5.42 -35.42
CA LEU A 34 1.46 6.73 -34.77
C LEU A 34 2.90 7.26 -34.72
N PRO A 35 3.34 8.00 -35.74
CA PRO A 35 4.66 8.62 -35.76
C PRO A 35 4.85 9.58 -34.57
N GLY A 36 6.03 9.56 -33.95
CA GLY A 36 6.33 10.42 -32.80
C GLY A 36 5.73 9.95 -31.46
N MET A 37 5.26 8.70 -31.36
CA MET A 37 4.81 8.11 -30.09
C MET A 37 5.88 8.23 -29.00
N ALA A 38 5.46 8.66 -27.80
CA ALA A 38 6.34 8.85 -26.66
C ALA A 38 7.13 7.58 -26.30
N PRO A 39 8.43 7.68 -26.00
CA PRO A 39 9.24 6.51 -25.68
C PRO A 39 8.95 5.91 -24.31
N MET A 40 8.56 6.74 -23.33
CA MET A 40 8.45 6.38 -21.92
C MET A 40 7.02 6.54 -21.39
N HIS A 41 6.70 5.81 -20.33
CA HIS A 41 5.43 5.89 -19.62
C HIS A 41 5.28 7.24 -18.88
N ARG A 42 4.12 7.89 -19.04
CA ARG A 42 3.81 9.24 -18.52
C ARG A 42 4.83 10.30 -18.95
N PRO A 43 4.98 10.52 -20.27
CA PRO A 43 5.90 11.52 -20.82
C PRO A 43 5.56 12.94 -20.35
N ASP A 44 4.30 13.19 -20.00
CA ASP A 44 3.82 14.44 -19.44
C ASP A 44 4.48 14.80 -18.10
N ILE A 45 4.80 13.80 -17.27
CA ILE A 45 5.52 14.00 -16.01
C ILE A 45 7.01 14.24 -16.28
N ASP A 46 7.61 13.48 -17.21
CA ASP A 46 9.01 13.67 -17.61
C ASP A 46 9.25 15.05 -18.25
N ASP A 47 8.34 15.54 -19.09
CA ASP A 47 8.43 16.88 -19.69
C ASP A 47 8.42 17.97 -18.61
N VAL A 48 7.55 17.86 -17.61
CA VAL A 48 7.53 18.79 -16.46
C VAL A 48 8.79 18.67 -15.62
N LEU A 49 9.39 17.48 -15.51
CA LEU A 49 10.69 17.31 -14.87
C LEU A 49 11.81 17.99 -15.64
N HIS A 50 11.70 18.12 -16.97
CA HIS A 50 12.72 18.69 -17.86
C HIS A 50 12.54 20.18 -18.16
N GLN A 51 11.35 20.75 -17.97
CA GLN A 51 11.02 22.15 -18.28
C GLN A 51 10.32 22.82 -17.09
N CYS A 52 10.97 23.79 -16.44
CA CYS A 52 10.42 24.50 -15.27
C CYS A 52 9.25 25.45 -15.59
N CYS A 53 8.71 25.41 -16.81
CA CYS A 53 7.60 26.23 -17.24
C CYS A 53 6.55 25.34 -17.94
N PRO A 54 5.44 24.97 -17.27
CA PRO A 54 4.31 24.25 -17.88
C PRO A 54 3.67 24.99 -19.07
N TYR A 55 4.11 26.23 -19.33
CA TYR A 55 3.64 27.13 -20.38
C TYR A 55 4.46 27.03 -21.68
N ASN A 56 5.66 26.44 -21.65
CA ASN A 56 6.47 26.18 -22.86
C ASN A 56 6.11 24.82 -23.49
N ARG A 57 4.82 24.59 -23.71
CA ARG A 57 4.34 23.38 -24.40
C ARG A 57 4.90 23.41 -25.82
N HIS A 58 5.90 22.58 -26.11
CA HIS A 58 6.34 22.38 -27.50
C HIS A 58 5.13 21.87 -28.31
N PRO A 59 4.93 22.30 -29.56
CA PRO A 59 3.82 21.85 -30.41
C PRO A 59 3.75 20.32 -30.54
N ASN A 60 4.91 19.65 -30.54
CA ASN A 60 5.03 18.19 -30.59
C ASN A 60 4.68 17.49 -29.24
N GLY A 61 4.55 18.24 -28.14
CA GLY A 61 4.27 17.73 -26.79
C GLY A 61 2.78 17.71 -26.40
N ILE A 62 1.89 18.30 -27.21
CA ILE A 62 0.44 18.28 -26.92
C ILE A 62 -0.08 16.84 -26.83
N ALA A 63 0.39 15.96 -27.71
CA ALA A 63 0.09 14.53 -27.69
C ALA A 63 0.49 13.88 -26.36
N TYR A 64 1.68 14.22 -25.85
CA TYR A 64 2.21 13.66 -24.60
C TYR A 64 1.36 14.05 -23.40
N HIS A 65 0.75 15.24 -23.40
CA HIS A 65 -0.14 15.69 -22.35
C HIS A 65 -1.59 15.21 -22.52
N ALA A 66 -2.05 15.01 -23.76
CA ALA A 66 -3.43 14.63 -24.07
C ALA A 66 -3.73 13.14 -23.84
N TYR A 67 -2.78 12.26 -24.19
CA TYR A 67 -2.93 10.81 -24.03
C TYR A 67 -1.61 10.18 -23.54
N PRO A 68 -1.14 10.53 -22.33
CA PRO A 68 0.19 10.10 -21.84
C PRO A 68 0.34 8.57 -21.67
N TYR A 69 -0.78 7.85 -21.67
CA TYR A 69 -0.82 6.38 -21.63
C TYR A 69 -0.62 5.73 -23.01
N ILE A 70 -0.59 6.47 -24.12
CA ILE A 70 -0.22 5.91 -25.43
C ILE A 70 1.28 6.12 -25.64
N ASN A 71 2.07 5.14 -25.20
CA ASN A 71 3.54 5.20 -25.22
C ASN A 71 4.18 3.86 -25.60
N GLN A 72 5.45 3.90 -26.00
CA GLN A 72 6.21 2.71 -26.42
C GLN A 72 6.49 1.76 -25.25
N GLU A 73 6.91 2.28 -24.10
CA GLU A 73 7.28 1.47 -22.92
C GLU A 73 6.18 0.48 -22.52
N ASP A 74 4.93 0.94 -22.52
CA ASP A 74 3.77 0.14 -22.14
C ASP A 74 3.23 -0.70 -23.30
N LEU A 75 3.01 -0.11 -24.48
CA LEU A 75 2.37 -0.82 -25.60
C LEU A 75 3.25 -1.93 -26.20
N LEU A 76 4.57 -1.89 -25.93
CA LEU A 76 5.51 -2.97 -26.24
C LEU A 76 5.42 -4.15 -25.27
N LYS A 77 4.76 -3.99 -24.11
CA LYS A 77 4.47 -5.13 -23.23
C LYS A 77 3.56 -6.12 -23.98
N PRO A 78 3.64 -7.44 -23.69
CA PRO A 78 2.95 -8.45 -24.48
C PRO A 78 1.43 -8.25 -24.61
N LYS A 79 0.78 -7.72 -23.57
CA LYS A 79 -0.68 -7.65 -23.47
C LYS A 79 -1.27 -6.27 -23.73
N SER A 80 -0.57 -5.19 -23.43
CA SER A 80 -1.16 -3.84 -23.35
C SER A 80 -1.86 -3.40 -24.64
N LEU A 81 -1.23 -3.57 -25.82
CA LEU A 81 -1.91 -3.26 -27.09
C LEU A 81 -3.14 -4.14 -27.33
N LEU A 82 -3.07 -5.43 -26.98
CA LEU A 82 -4.19 -6.37 -27.17
C LEU A 82 -5.36 -6.07 -26.23
N MET A 83 -5.08 -5.65 -25.00
CA MET A 83 -6.08 -5.19 -24.04
C MET A 83 -6.76 -3.92 -24.56
N LEU A 84 -5.97 -2.95 -25.03
CA LEU A 84 -6.49 -1.72 -25.60
C LEU A 84 -7.36 -1.99 -26.85
N LEU A 85 -6.93 -2.90 -27.73
CA LEU A 85 -7.69 -3.32 -28.91
C LEU A 85 -9.00 -3.99 -28.53
N ASN A 86 -8.98 -4.91 -27.57
CA ASN A 86 -10.17 -5.57 -27.07
C ASN A 86 -11.15 -4.53 -26.49
N ALA A 87 -10.69 -3.66 -25.60
CA ALA A 87 -11.53 -2.65 -24.95
C ALA A 87 -12.14 -1.68 -25.97
N ARG A 88 -11.33 -1.09 -26.85
CA ARG A 88 -11.79 -0.07 -27.81
C ARG A 88 -12.52 -0.64 -29.02
N GLY A 89 -12.28 -1.92 -29.35
CA GLY A 89 -12.96 -2.60 -30.45
C GLY A 89 -14.34 -3.16 -30.09
N ARG A 90 -14.53 -3.62 -28.84
CA ARG A 90 -15.80 -4.20 -28.40
C ARG A 90 -16.80 -3.24 -27.79
N HIS A 91 -16.36 -2.02 -27.45
CA HIS A 91 -17.18 -1.08 -26.71
C HIS A 91 -17.30 0.26 -27.42
N LEU A 92 -18.46 0.90 -27.24
CA LEU A 92 -18.74 2.20 -27.83
C LEU A 92 -17.85 3.29 -27.19
N PRO A 93 -17.44 4.31 -27.97
CA PRO A 93 -16.55 5.37 -27.48
C PRO A 93 -17.05 6.13 -26.25
N HIS A 94 -18.38 6.28 -26.06
CA HIS A 94 -18.95 6.97 -24.90
C HIS A 94 -18.48 6.37 -23.57
N LYS A 95 -18.23 5.05 -23.51
CA LYS A 95 -17.76 4.37 -22.29
C LYS A 95 -16.41 4.89 -21.78
N PHE A 96 -15.61 5.49 -22.66
CA PHE A 96 -14.25 5.92 -22.34
C PHE A 96 -14.12 7.45 -22.21
N ALA A 97 -15.17 8.21 -22.54
CA ALA A 97 -15.10 9.66 -22.68
C ALA A 97 -14.56 10.35 -21.41
N TYR A 98 -15.12 10.02 -20.26
CA TYR A 98 -14.67 10.57 -18.98
C TYR A 98 -13.31 10.00 -18.55
N LEU A 99 -13.09 8.70 -18.75
CA LEU A 99 -11.82 8.06 -18.41
C LEU A 99 -10.63 8.72 -19.13
N ASP A 100 -10.73 8.92 -20.44
CA ASP A 100 -9.64 9.48 -21.24
C ASP A 100 -9.33 10.93 -20.88
N CYS A 101 -10.36 11.67 -20.46
CA CYS A 101 -10.18 13.00 -19.90
C CYS A 101 -9.37 12.95 -18.59
N GLU A 102 -9.72 12.04 -17.67
CA GLU A 102 -9.03 11.87 -16.38
C GLU A 102 -7.61 11.29 -16.51
N LEU A 103 -7.34 10.46 -17.53
CA LEU A 103 -6.00 9.89 -17.80
C LEU A 103 -5.02 10.91 -18.41
N GLY A 104 -5.52 12.03 -18.95
CA GLY A 104 -4.72 13.10 -19.56
C GLY A 104 -4.92 14.48 -18.90
N PRO A 105 -4.71 14.64 -17.57
CA PRO A 105 -5.10 15.86 -16.85
C PRO A 105 -4.30 17.10 -17.29
N LEU A 106 -3.06 16.93 -17.74
CA LEU A 106 -2.22 18.04 -18.22
C LEU A 106 -2.59 18.54 -19.62
N GLY A 107 -3.29 17.71 -20.40
CA GLY A 107 -3.88 18.11 -21.67
C GLY A 107 -5.08 19.04 -21.50
N GLN A 108 -5.75 18.99 -20.33
CA GLN A 108 -6.95 19.77 -20.06
C GLN A 108 -6.67 21.28 -19.99
N ILE A 109 -7.58 22.05 -20.55
CA ILE A 109 -7.62 23.50 -20.34
C ILE A 109 -8.01 23.75 -18.89
N ARG A 110 -7.23 24.61 -18.22
CA ARG A 110 -7.44 24.91 -16.80
C ARG A 110 -8.81 25.57 -16.59
N PRO A 111 -9.53 25.26 -15.50
CA PRO A 111 -10.83 25.86 -15.22
C PRO A 111 -10.85 27.39 -15.28
N MET A 112 -9.78 28.06 -14.82
CA MET A 112 -9.67 29.53 -14.86
C MET A 112 -9.57 30.13 -16.27
N LEU A 113 -9.30 29.32 -17.29
CA LEU A 113 -9.18 29.72 -18.69
C LEU A 113 -10.39 29.28 -19.52
N LEU A 114 -11.38 28.62 -18.91
CA LEU A 114 -12.61 28.25 -19.59
C LEU A 114 -13.51 29.47 -19.69
N GLU A 115 -14.00 29.74 -20.90
CA GLU A 115 -15.02 30.74 -21.12
C GLU A 115 -16.36 30.26 -20.55
N LYS A 116 -17.17 31.19 -20.05
CA LYS A 116 -18.54 30.83 -19.68
C LYS A 116 -19.35 30.55 -20.93
N THR A 117 -20.30 29.64 -20.83
CA THR A 117 -21.08 29.20 -21.98
C THR A 117 -22.45 28.69 -21.55
N THR A 118 -23.43 28.85 -22.42
CA THR A 118 -24.75 28.20 -22.33
C THR A 118 -24.78 26.86 -23.06
N PHE A 119 -23.69 26.46 -23.73
CA PHE A 119 -23.61 25.22 -24.50
C PHE A 119 -22.69 24.21 -23.81
N THR A 120 -23.13 22.96 -23.74
CA THR A 120 -22.31 21.84 -23.26
C THR A 120 -22.34 20.68 -24.24
N LEU A 121 -21.50 19.68 -24.02
CA LEU A 121 -21.45 18.46 -24.81
C LEU A 121 -21.89 17.26 -23.97
N ASP A 122 -22.86 16.50 -24.48
CA ASP A 122 -23.32 15.27 -23.86
C ASP A 122 -22.54 14.08 -24.42
N PHE A 123 -21.85 13.35 -23.54
CA PHE A 123 -21.11 12.14 -23.91
C PHE A 123 -21.79 10.84 -23.49
N ILE A 124 -22.94 10.90 -22.81
CA ILE A 124 -23.63 9.73 -22.31
C ILE A 124 -24.63 9.23 -23.36
N ASP A 125 -25.53 10.08 -23.83
CA ASP A 125 -26.57 9.67 -24.80
C ASP A 125 -26.13 9.87 -26.25
N THR A 126 -25.59 11.05 -26.53
CA THR A 126 -25.38 11.52 -27.91
C THR A 126 -23.93 11.48 -28.38
N TYR A 127 -22.99 11.19 -27.47
CA TYR A 127 -21.54 11.12 -27.74
C TYR A 127 -21.00 12.34 -28.50
N GLY A 128 -20.98 13.48 -27.81
CA GLY A 128 -20.55 14.77 -28.34
C GLY A 128 -21.69 15.61 -28.94
N GLY A 129 -22.95 15.29 -28.65
CA GLY A 129 -24.07 16.14 -29.03
C GLY A 129 -24.07 17.46 -28.24
N ILE A 130 -24.42 18.56 -28.90
CA ILE A 130 -24.49 19.87 -28.28
C ILE A 130 -25.80 19.99 -27.51
N VAL A 131 -25.71 20.38 -26.25
CA VAL A 131 -26.84 20.68 -25.38
C VAL A 131 -26.84 22.17 -25.09
N GLU A 132 -27.91 22.86 -25.45
CA GLU A 132 -28.14 24.26 -25.11
C GLU A 132 -28.90 24.34 -23.79
N HIS A 133 -28.44 25.20 -22.88
CA HIS A 133 -29.04 25.45 -21.57
C HIS A 133 -29.64 26.86 -21.54
N GLU A 134 -30.66 27.05 -20.71
CA GLU A 134 -31.36 28.34 -20.56
C GLU A 134 -30.43 29.46 -20.05
N SER A 135 -29.41 29.12 -19.27
CA SER A 135 -28.44 30.06 -18.74
C SER A 135 -27.04 29.45 -18.57
N GLU A 136 -26.02 30.31 -18.43
CA GLU A 136 -24.66 29.90 -18.07
C GLU A 136 -24.62 29.14 -16.72
N GLN A 137 -25.54 29.47 -15.80
CA GLN A 137 -25.61 28.80 -14.50
C GLN A 137 -26.12 27.37 -14.64
N ASP A 138 -27.12 27.14 -15.50
CA ASP A 138 -27.67 25.80 -15.74
C ASP A 138 -26.65 24.90 -16.46
N ALA A 139 -25.93 25.46 -17.43
CA ALA A 139 -24.81 24.79 -18.08
C ALA A 139 -23.73 24.39 -17.05
N GLN A 140 -23.32 25.32 -16.18
CA GLN A 140 -22.34 25.02 -15.12
C GLN A 140 -22.86 23.97 -14.13
N GLN A 141 -24.14 24.01 -13.75
CA GLN A 141 -24.74 23.00 -12.88
C GLN A 141 -24.76 21.61 -13.54
N SER A 142 -25.03 21.55 -14.85
CA SER A 142 -24.99 20.29 -15.61
C SER A 142 -23.59 19.70 -15.64
N ILE A 143 -22.56 20.54 -15.84
CA ILE A 143 -21.15 20.16 -15.80
C ILE A 143 -20.75 19.69 -14.39
N ASP A 144 -21.14 20.44 -13.35
CA ASP A 144 -20.83 20.15 -11.95
C ASP A 144 -21.47 18.82 -11.50
N LYS A 145 -22.64 18.47 -12.04
CA LYS A 145 -23.30 17.17 -11.81
C LYS A 145 -22.71 16.03 -12.65
N GLY A 146 -21.81 16.32 -13.59
CA GLY A 146 -21.23 15.32 -14.50
C GLY A 146 -22.20 14.81 -15.56
N LEU A 147 -23.31 15.51 -15.80
CA LEU A 147 -24.29 15.14 -16.84
C LEU A 147 -23.78 15.51 -18.23
N THR A 148 -23.09 16.64 -18.34
CA THR A 148 -22.48 17.11 -19.58
C THR A 148 -21.07 17.65 -19.34
N MET A 149 -20.37 17.96 -20.43
CA MET A 149 -18.99 18.41 -20.45
C MET A 149 -18.89 19.83 -21.02
N HIS A 150 -17.96 20.62 -20.49
CA HIS A 150 -17.61 21.90 -21.11
C HIS A 150 -17.12 21.66 -22.55
N PRO A 151 -17.53 22.47 -23.56
CA PRO A 151 -17.18 22.25 -24.97
C PRO A 151 -15.68 22.07 -25.22
N ALA A 152 -14.85 22.88 -24.57
CA ALA A 152 -13.40 22.79 -24.71
C ALA A 152 -12.80 21.46 -24.21
N HIS A 153 -13.35 20.88 -23.14
CA HIS A 153 -12.95 19.55 -22.67
C HIS A 153 -13.56 18.44 -23.52
N GLY A 154 -14.81 18.60 -23.98
CA GLY A 154 -15.43 17.64 -24.88
C GLY A 154 -14.73 17.55 -26.24
N TRP A 155 -14.26 18.67 -26.77
CA TRP A 155 -13.40 18.68 -27.97
C TRP A 155 -12.12 17.86 -27.76
N GLN A 156 -11.48 17.99 -26.60
CA GLN A 156 -10.31 17.18 -26.26
C GLN A 156 -10.64 15.69 -26.25
N ILE A 157 -11.78 15.28 -25.66
CA ILE A 157 -12.24 13.88 -25.67
C ILE A 157 -12.39 13.37 -27.10
N LEU A 158 -13.10 14.11 -27.95
CA LEU A 158 -13.33 13.72 -29.34
C LEU A 158 -12.01 13.59 -30.11
N MET A 159 -11.08 14.52 -29.91
CA MET A 159 -9.75 14.47 -30.52
C MET A 159 -8.95 13.25 -30.05
N VAL A 160 -8.88 12.99 -28.74
CA VAL A 160 -8.17 11.83 -28.17
C VAL A 160 -8.75 10.53 -28.73
N HIS A 161 -10.08 10.38 -28.72
CA HIS A 161 -10.74 9.19 -29.24
C HIS A 161 -10.50 9.00 -30.73
N TRP A 162 -10.53 10.07 -31.54
CA TRP A 162 -10.22 9.99 -32.96
C TRP A 162 -8.81 9.46 -33.20
N VAL A 163 -7.81 10.03 -32.51
CA VAL A 163 -6.41 9.58 -32.61
C VAL A 163 -6.27 8.12 -32.22
N ILE A 164 -6.83 7.70 -31.08
CA ILE A 164 -6.69 6.33 -30.58
C ILE A 164 -7.35 5.32 -31.52
N LEU A 165 -8.57 5.60 -31.99
CA LEU A 165 -9.29 4.68 -32.87
C LEU A 165 -8.59 4.56 -34.24
N ASP A 166 -8.06 5.64 -34.78
CA ASP A 166 -7.29 5.62 -36.02
C ASP A 166 -5.96 4.87 -35.85
N PHE A 167 -5.21 5.15 -34.78
CA PHE A 167 -3.99 4.45 -34.40
C PHE A 167 -4.21 2.92 -34.30
N LEU A 168 -5.23 2.50 -33.58
CA LEU A 168 -5.56 1.08 -33.41
C LEU A 168 -5.97 0.42 -34.73
N THR A 169 -6.74 1.14 -35.56
CA THR A 169 -7.13 0.65 -36.89
C THR A 169 -5.90 0.41 -37.77
N ARG A 170 -4.95 1.35 -37.80
CA ARG A 170 -3.68 1.21 -38.54
C ARG A 170 -2.82 0.07 -38.01
N CYS A 171 -2.74 -0.10 -36.68
CA CYS A 171 -2.05 -1.23 -36.08
C CYS A 171 -2.62 -2.56 -36.56
N CYS A 172 -3.96 -2.70 -36.58
CA CYS A 172 -4.60 -3.91 -37.08
C CYS A 172 -4.27 -4.17 -38.55
N MET A 173 -4.31 -3.14 -39.40
CA MET A 173 -3.95 -3.27 -40.82
C MET A 173 -2.51 -3.75 -41.02
N ASP A 174 -1.55 -3.23 -40.25
CA ASP A 174 -0.16 -3.67 -40.33
C ASP A 174 0.07 -5.09 -39.77
N ILE A 175 -0.69 -5.49 -38.74
CA ILE A 175 -0.65 -6.87 -38.22
C ILE A 175 -1.27 -7.85 -39.24
N LEU A 176 -2.26 -7.39 -40.00
CA LEU A 176 -3.00 -8.13 -41.03
C LEU A 176 -2.50 -7.85 -42.47
N HIS A 177 -1.26 -7.38 -42.63
CA HIS A 177 -0.70 -6.93 -43.91
C HIS A 177 -0.73 -7.94 -45.08
N ASP A 178 -0.92 -9.23 -44.80
CA ASP A 178 -1.04 -10.31 -45.78
C ASP A 178 -2.48 -10.56 -46.25
N MET A 179 -3.47 -9.90 -45.64
CA MET A 179 -4.88 -9.98 -46.02
C MET A 179 -5.26 -8.81 -46.95
N PRO A 180 -6.08 -9.04 -47.99
CA PRO A 180 -6.60 -7.96 -48.83
C PRO A 180 -7.33 -6.90 -48.00
N LEU A 181 -7.13 -5.61 -48.30
CA LEU A 181 -7.72 -4.52 -47.52
C LEU A 181 -9.25 -4.60 -47.47
N GLU A 182 -9.87 -5.03 -48.57
CA GLU A 182 -11.31 -5.25 -48.70
C GLU A 182 -11.81 -6.35 -47.75
N SER A 183 -10.98 -7.37 -47.49
CA SER A 183 -11.32 -8.45 -46.55
C SER A 183 -11.25 -8.00 -45.10
N VAL A 184 -10.27 -7.16 -44.75
CA VAL A 184 -10.08 -6.63 -43.39
C VAL A 184 -11.13 -5.57 -43.05
N LEU A 185 -11.58 -4.79 -44.03
CA LEU A 185 -12.53 -3.70 -43.85
C LEU A 185 -14.01 -4.10 -44.06
N ARG A 186 -14.32 -5.39 -44.23
CA ARG A 186 -15.70 -5.83 -44.47
C ARG A 186 -16.64 -5.31 -43.40
N THR A 187 -17.70 -4.64 -43.84
CA THR A 187 -18.75 -4.05 -42.99
C THR A 187 -19.94 -4.96 -42.77
N ASP A 188 -19.89 -6.20 -43.23
CA ASP A 188 -20.99 -7.15 -42.98
C ASP A 188 -21.22 -7.26 -41.48
N PRO A 189 -22.46 -7.04 -40.98
CA PRO A 189 -22.79 -7.13 -39.57
C PRO A 189 -22.68 -8.59 -39.13
N SER A 190 -21.47 -8.99 -38.75
CA SER A 190 -21.24 -10.25 -38.06
C SER A 190 -21.42 -10.00 -36.56
N PRO A 191 -22.21 -10.83 -35.85
CA PRO A 191 -22.27 -10.74 -34.40
C PRO A 191 -20.86 -10.87 -33.83
N LEU A 192 -20.52 -10.01 -32.85
CA LEU A 192 -19.24 -10.09 -32.15
C LEU A 192 -19.07 -11.53 -31.61
N PRO A 193 -18.02 -12.26 -32.01
CA PRO A 193 -17.76 -13.59 -31.47
C PRO A 193 -17.50 -13.48 -29.96
N SER A 194 -17.67 -14.61 -29.27
CA SER A 194 -17.38 -14.71 -27.84
C SER A 194 -16.02 -14.13 -27.51
N GLU A 195 -15.93 -13.43 -26.38
CA GLU A 195 -14.67 -12.83 -25.98
C GLU A 195 -13.58 -13.92 -25.87
N PRO A 196 -12.44 -13.76 -26.56
CA PRO A 196 -11.37 -14.74 -26.49
C PRO A 196 -10.82 -14.81 -25.06
N PRO A 197 -10.24 -15.97 -24.67
CA PRO A 197 -9.72 -16.17 -23.32
C PRO A 197 -8.83 -15.01 -22.87
N ALA A 198 -8.94 -14.67 -21.58
CA ALA A 198 -8.07 -13.68 -20.97
C ALA A 198 -6.61 -14.02 -21.25
N LEU A 199 -5.81 -13.01 -21.61
CA LEU A 199 -4.38 -13.20 -21.83
C LEU A 199 -3.76 -13.57 -20.47
N SER A 200 -3.46 -14.85 -20.24
CA SER A 200 -2.83 -15.28 -19.00
C SER A 200 -1.35 -14.84 -18.99
N ASP A 201 -0.89 -14.35 -17.84
CA ASP A 201 0.54 -14.42 -17.56
C ASP A 201 0.74 -15.81 -16.95
N ASN A 202 1.79 -16.51 -17.35
CA ASN A 202 2.16 -17.82 -16.78
C ASN A 202 2.54 -17.76 -15.28
N ASN A 203 2.15 -16.71 -14.57
CA ASN A 203 2.56 -16.39 -13.21
C ASN A 203 1.38 -15.90 -12.36
N GLU A 204 0.23 -16.58 -12.38
CA GLU A 204 -0.92 -16.24 -11.51
C GLU A 204 -0.56 -16.12 -10.02
N LEU A 205 0.55 -16.76 -9.61
CA LEU A 205 1.07 -16.75 -8.25
C LEU A 205 1.84 -15.47 -7.89
N TYR A 206 2.28 -14.69 -8.88
CA TYR A 206 3.05 -13.46 -8.69
C TYR A 206 2.39 -12.31 -9.46
N SER A 207 1.81 -11.36 -8.75
CA SER A 207 1.21 -10.17 -9.34
C SER A 207 1.88 -8.89 -8.84
N SER A 208 1.63 -7.77 -9.52
CA SER A 208 2.13 -6.45 -9.12
C SER A 208 1.02 -5.41 -9.25
N LEU A 209 0.87 -4.56 -8.22
CA LEU A 209 -0.07 -3.45 -8.21
C LEU A 209 0.23 -2.47 -9.34
N GLU A 210 1.50 -2.11 -9.54
CA GLU A 210 1.93 -1.24 -10.63
C GLU A 210 1.51 -1.79 -12.00
N VAL A 211 1.69 -3.10 -12.22
CA VAL A 211 1.27 -3.75 -13.47
C VAL A 211 -0.24 -3.64 -13.64
N ALA A 212 -1.02 -3.92 -12.59
CA ALA A 212 -2.47 -3.81 -12.62
C ALA A 212 -2.95 -2.35 -12.86
N THR A 213 -2.31 -1.37 -12.22
CA THR A 213 -2.62 0.06 -12.37
C THR A 213 -2.28 0.55 -13.78
N ARG A 214 -1.12 0.17 -14.33
CA ARG A 214 -0.77 0.46 -15.73
C ARG A 214 -1.75 -0.20 -16.70
N GLU A 215 -2.09 -1.47 -16.47
CA GLU A 215 -3.00 -2.21 -17.34
C GLU A 215 -4.44 -1.67 -17.31
N ALA A 216 -4.84 -1.03 -16.20
CA ALA A 216 -6.16 -0.41 -16.06
C ALA A 216 -6.43 0.66 -17.13
N SER A 217 -5.41 1.41 -17.58
CA SER A 217 -5.55 2.41 -18.65
C SER A 217 -5.88 1.82 -20.02
N TYR A 218 -5.70 0.50 -20.21
CA TYR A 218 -5.97 -0.21 -21.46
C TYR A 218 -7.21 -1.09 -21.40
N GLN A 219 -7.93 -1.09 -20.27
CA GLN A 219 -9.15 -1.86 -20.08
C GLN A 219 -10.39 -0.99 -20.26
N VAL A 220 -11.54 -1.63 -20.33
CA VAL A 220 -12.82 -0.94 -20.13
C VAL A 220 -12.79 -0.33 -18.73
N PRO A 221 -13.19 0.94 -18.54
CA PRO A 221 -13.23 1.54 -17.21
C PRO A 221 -13.91 0.59 -16.22
N ALA A 222 -13.11 0.12 -15.25
CA ALA A 222 -13.54 -0.89 -14.31
C ALA A 222 -14.65 -0.32 -13.42
N ARG A 223 -15.59 -1.17 -13.02
CA ARG A 223 -16.47 -0.84 -11.90
C ARG A 223 -15.59 -0.64 -10.66
N LEU A 224 -15.97 0.30 -9.80
CA LEU A 224 -15.29 0.56 -8.54
C LEU A 224 -15.19 -0.73 -7.71
N ASP A 225 -14.00 -1.34 -7.66
CA ASP A 225 -13.75 -2.61 -6.94
C ASP A 225 -13.39 -2.35 -5.48
N LEU A 226 -14.44 -2.08 -4.69
CA LEU A 226 -14.31 -1.85 -3.25
C LEU A 226 -13.82 -3.08 -2.48
N GLY A 227 -14.01 -4.29 -3.02
CA GLY A 227 -13.53 -5.53 -2.42
C GLY A 227 -12.01 -5.60 -2.43
N ARG A 228 -11.39 -5.29 -3.58
CA ARG A 228 -9.92 -5.18 -3.71
C ARG A 228 -9.36 -4.07 -2.83
N LEU A 229 -9.99 -2.89 -2.81
CA LEU A 229 -9.54 -1.78 -1.96
C LEU A 229 -9.59 -2.16 -0.48
N ARG A 230 -10.66 -2.82 -0.02
CA ARG A 230 -10.76 -3.32 1.36
C ARG A 230 -9.60 -4.27 1.69
N GLY A 231 -9.23 -5.15 0.77
CA GLY A 231 -8.10 -6.06 0.94
C GLY A 231 -6.75 -5.34 1.12
N LEU A 232 -6.51 -4.24 0.39
CA LEU A 232 -5.30 -3.42 0.53
C LEU A 232 -5.26 -2.66 1.86
N VAL A 233 -6.38 -2.05 2.23
CA VAL A 233 -6.50 -1.24 3.45
C VAL A 233 -6.41 -2.12 4.71
N SER A 234 -7.07 -3.27 4.71
CA SER A 234 -7.03 -4.23 5.82
C SER A 234 -5.61 -4.76 6.08
N ALA A 235 -4.82 -4.93 5.02
CA ALA A 235 -3.41 -5.29 5.13
C ALA A 235 -2.58 -4.18 5.79
N CYS A 236 -2.82 -2.91 5.45
CA CYS A 236 -2.17 -1.76 6.08
C CYS A 236 -2.55 -1.63 7.56
N ARG A 237 -3.85 -1.73 7.88
CA ARG A 237 -4.35 -1.73 9.27
C ARG A 237 -3.71 -2.84 10.10
N SER A 238 -3.69 -4.07 9.57
CA SER A 238 -3.03 -5.21 10.23
C SER A 238 -1.53 -5.00 10.43
N SER A 239 -0.85 -4.39 9.46
CA SER A 239 0.58 -4.05 9.58
C SER A 239 0.83 -3.00 10.66
N ALA A 240 -0.01 -1.96 10.77
CA ALA A 240 0.07 -0.95 11.81
C ALA A 240 -0.17 -1.53 13.21
N GLU A 241 -1.11 -2.47 13.34
CA GLU A 241 -1.34 -3.19 14.59
C GLU A 241 -0.10 -4.00 15.01
N ASP A 242 0.48 -4.74 14.06
CA ASP A 242 1.69 -5.54 14.31
C ASP A 242 2.92 -4.68 14.63
N HIS A 243 2.99 -3.46 14.09
CA HIS A 243 4.01 -2.48 14.44
C HIS A 243 3.97 -2.11 15.93
N ILE A 244 2.78 -1.79 16.47
CA ILE A 244 2.58 -1.49 17.90
C ILE A 244 3.01 -2.67 18.77
N TRP A 245 2.55 -3.88 18.42
CA TRP A 245 2.92 -5.09 19.17
C TRP A 245 4.42 -5.34 19.15
N SER A 246 5.08 -5.13 18.02
CA SER A 246 6.53 -5.29 17.90
C SER A 246 7.29 -4.27 18.75
N LEU A 247 6.83 -3.01 18.83
CA LEU A 247 7.42 -1.97 19.68
C LEU A 247 7.33 -2.30 21.18
N ARG A 248 6.29 -3.03 21.61
CA ARG A 248 6.08 -3.43 23.01
C ARG A 248 6.69 -4.78 23.38
N GLU A 249 7.03 -5.59 22.39
CA GLU A 249 7.52 -6.95 22.61
C GLU A 249 9.01 -7.14 22.37
N ASP A 250 9.58 -6.51 21.34
CA ASP A 250 10.94 -6.77 20.87
C ASP A 250 11.85 -5.57 21.17
N PRO A 251 12.76 -5.68 22.17
CA PRO A 251 13.67 -4.58 22.53
C PRO A 251 14.54 -4.13 21.35
N GLY A 252 15.03 -5.09 20.55
CA GLY A 252 15.85 -4.77 19.38
C GLY A 252 15.06 -3.99 18.33
N TYR A 253 13.80 -4.35 18.10
CA TYR A 253 12.92 -3.61 17.19
C TYR A 253 12.64 -2.19 17.69
N PHE A 254 12.33 -2.05 18.98
CA PHE A 254 12.12 -0.74 19.59
C PHE A 254 13.35 0.17 19.39
N ALA A 255 14.57 -0.35 19.64
CA ALA A 255 15.80 0.40 19.43
C ALA A 255 16.05 0.76 17.95
N GLU A 256 15.80 -0.17 17.02
CA GLU A 256 15.87 0.09 15.58
C GLU A 256 14.94 1.24 15.18
N VAL A 257 13.66 1.19 15.57
CA VAL A 257 12.66 2.20 15.23
C VAL A 257 12.98 3.56 15.85
N VAL A 258 13.41 3.61 17.12
CA VAL A 258 13.82 4.86 17.79
C VAL A 258 15.03 5.47 17.08
N THR A 259 16.00 4.67 16.70
CA THR A 259 17.20 5.14 15.99
C THR A 259 16.84 5.66 14.60
N GLU A 260 16.05 4.90 13.84
CA GLU A 260 15.57 5.31 12.52
C GLU A 260 14.80 6.63 12.60
N ASN A 261 13.85 6.78 13.53
CA ASN A 261 13.09 8.02 13.70
C ASN A 261 13.97 9.19 14.13
N ARG A 262 14.99 8.96 14.98
CA ARG A 262 15.99 9.97 15.35
C ARG A 262 16.75 10.46 14.13
N GLU A 263 17.19 9.55 13.26
CA GLU A 263 17.97 9.89 12.06
C GLU A 263 17.18 10.70 11.02
N HIS A 264 15.85 10.75 11.12
CA HIS A 264 14.97 11.53 10.23
C HIS A 264 14.48 12.85 10.86
N ARG A 265 15.10 13.29 11.96
CA ARG A 265 14.77 14.55 12.64
C ARG A 265 15.48 15.74 11.99
N GLN A 266 14.71 16.77 11.61
CA GLN A 266 15.25 18.03 11.07
C GLN A 266 16.19 18.74 12.05
N GLU A 267 16.03 18.46 13.33
CA GLU A 267 16.92 18.88 14.41
C GLU A 267 18.40 18.46 14.19
N LEU A 268 18.66 17.42 13.40
CA LEU A 268 20.00 16.94 13.04
C LEU A 268 20.61 17.66 11.83
N LEU A 269 19.86 18.55 11.15
CA LEU A 269 20.39 19.37 10.06
C LEU A 269 21.40 20.38 10.60
N ARG A 270 22.37 20.72 9.75
CA ARG A 270 23.35 21.77 10.05
C ARG A 270 22.71 23.14 9.83
N GLY A 271 22.94 24.08 10.73
CA GLY A 271 22.65 25.50 10.52
C GLY A 271 23.58 26.10 9.47
N GLN A 272 23.35 27.37 9.11
CA GLN A 272 24.18 28.09 8.13
C GLN A 272 25.64 28.24 8.59
N ASP A 273 25.89 28.19 9.90
CA ASP A 273 27.22 28.19 10.52
C ASP A 273 27.97 26.84 10.41
N GLY A 274 27.36 25.84 9.77
CA GLY A 274 27.92 24.50 9.59
C GLY A 274 27.83 23.61 10.84
N ARG A 275 27.27 24.09 11.96
CA ARG A 275 27.07 23.33 13.19
C ARG A 275 25.69 22.68 13.18
N ILE A 276 25.53 21.52 13.83
CA ILE A 276 24.20 20.90 13.96
C ILE A 276 23.31 21.80 14.82
N ALA A 277 22.09 22.10 14.36
CA ALA A 277 21.25 23.09 15.02
C ALA A 277 20.92 22.73 16.48
N HIS A 278 20.82 21.42 16.78
CA HIS A 278 20.75 20.86 18.13
C HIS A 278 22.14 20.55 18.76
N THR A 279 23.13 21.42 18.64
CA THR A 279 24.31 21.39 19.54
C THR A 279 24.03 22.18 20.82
N THR A 280 23.10 21.73 21.65
CA THR A 280 23.32 21.84 23.09
C THR A 280 23.94 20.51 23.52
N ARG A 281 24.87 20.51 24.48
CA ARG A 281 25.54 19.30 25.03
C ARG A 281 24.58 18.19 25.56
N ASN A 282 23.27 18.35 25.39
CA ASN A 282 22.20 17.57 25.97
C ASN A 282 21.23 17.05 24.88
N GLU A 283 21.34 15.77 24.53
CA GLU A 283 20.45 15.11 23.57
C GLU A 283 19.03 14.86 24.12
N ARG A 284 18.78 15.07 25.42
CA ARG A 284 17.51 14.77 26.10
C ARG A 284 16.28 15.34 25.38
N PRO A 285 16.22 16.62 24.98
CA PRO A 285 15.02 17.19 24.37
C PRO A 285 14.66 16.52 23.04
N LEU A 286 15.66 16.27 22.20
CA LEU A 286 15.49 15.59 20.91
C LEU A 286 14.98 14.17 21.13
N MET A 287 15.63 13.42 22.00
CA MET A 287 15.27 12.03 22.25
C MET A 287 13.90 11.89 22.92
N ASN A 288 13.54 12.78 23.85
CA ASN A 288 12.17 12.82 24.40
C ASN A 288 11.12 13.07 23.32
N LYS A 289 11.42 13.92 22.33
CA LYS A 289 10.54 14.16 21.19
C LYS A 289 10.42 12.92 20.30
N VAL A 290 11.55 12.27 20.00
CA VAL A 290 11.62 11.03 19.21
C VAL A 290 10.83 9.91 19.89
N LEU A 291 11.11 9.62 21.15
CA LEU A 291 10.44 8.56 21.92
C LEU A 291 8.93 8.78 21.96
N ARG A 292 8.50 10.02 22.18
CA ARG A 292 7.08 10.37 22.15
C ARG A 292 6.48 10.13 20.76
N SER A 293 7.12 10.63 19.70
CA SER A 293 6.64 10.44 18.31
C SER A 293 6.55 8.98 17.92
N VAL A 294 7.56 8.15 18.24
CA VAL A 294 7.53 6.70 17.99
C VAL A 294 6.26 6.05 18.58
N ILE A 295 5.86 6.47 19.78
CA ILE A 295 4.64 5.96 20.40
C ILE A 295 3.40 6.57 19.74
N THR A 296 3.28 7.91 19.70
CA THR A 296 2.05 8.57 19.23
C THR A 296 1.75 8.26 17.78
N ASP A 297 2.78 8.20 16.93
CA ASP A 297 2.64 8.03 15.50
C ASP A 297 2.23 6.58 15.17
N ALA A 298 2.78 5.58 15.87
CA ALA A 298 2.40 4.17 15.71
C ALA A 298 0.91 3.92 16.03
N TYR A 299 0.43 4.51 17.13
CA TYR A 299 -0.96 4.37 17.55
C TYR A 299 -1.94 5.19 16.67
N ALA A 300 -1.53 6.39 16.27
CA ALA A 300 -2.32 7.20 15.35
C ALA A 300 -2.39 6.57 13.95
N GLU A 301 -1.33 5.93 13.48
CA GLU A 301 -1.31 5.21 12.20
C GLU A 301 -2.33 4.07 12.17
N LEU A 302 -2.39 3.23 13.22
CA LEU A 302 -3.41 2.18 13.34
C LEU A 302 -4.82 2.79 13.30
N TYR A 303 -5.03 3.88 14.03
CA TYR A 303 -6.34 4.53 14.09
C TYR A 303 -6.75 5.13 12.73
N THR A 304 -5.82 5.75 12.01
CA THR A 304 -6.06 6.27 10.66
C THR A 304 -6.44 5.15 9.71
N TRP A 305 -5.68 4.05 9.68
CA TRP A 305 -5.99 2.93 8.79
C TRP A 305 -7.30 2.23 9.13
N GLU A 306 -7.66 2.15 10.41
CA GLU A 306 -8.98 1.67 10.84
C GLU A 306 -10.12 2.57 10.31
N GLU A 307 -9.96 3.88 10.38
CA GLU A 307 -10.96 4.82 9.86
C GLU A 307 -11.09 4.76 8.33
N VAL A 308 -9.99 4.47 7.61
CA VAL A 308 -10.04 4.17 6.16
C VAL A 308 -10.75 2.84 5.92
N GLU A 309 -10.41 1.77 6.65
CA GLU A 309 -11.01 0.45 6.46
C GLU A 309 -12.51 0.46 6.72
N ARG A 310 -12.93 1.13 7.79
CA ARG A 310 -14.34 1.30 8.14
C ARG A 310 -15.12 1.98 7.00
N ARG A 311 -14.56 3.05 6.42
CA ARG A 311 -15.19 3.80 5.32
C ARG A 311 -15.27 2.99 4.04
N ILE A 312 -14.17 2.34 3.64
CA ILE A 312 -14.15 1.49 2.44
C ILE A 312 -15.09 0.28 2.60
N THR A 313 -15.15 -0.31 3.81
CA THR A 313 -16.07 -1.41 4.12
C THR A 313 -17.52 -0.95 4.08
N GLN A 314 -17.82 0.23 4.63
CA GLN A 314 -19.15 0.83 4.54
C GLN A 314 -19.55 1.06 3.08
N LEU A 315 -18.68 1.67 2.27
CA LEU A 315 -18.93 1.85 0.84
C LEU A 315 -19.16 0.51 0.13
N HIS A 316 -18.37 -0.52 0.46
CA HIS A 316 -18.52 -1.84 -0.14
C HIS A 316 -19.90 -2.43 0.17
N GLN A 317 -20.32 -2.39 1.44
CA GLN A 317 -21.63 -2.88 1.83
C GLN A 317 -22.75 -2.10 1.11
N MET A 318 -22.68 -0.76 1.12
CA MET A 318 -23.66 0.08 0.46
C MET A 318 -23.71 -0.16 -1.07
N SER A 319 -22.57 -0.46 -1.70
CA SER A 319 -22.54 -0.79 -3.13
C SER A 319 -23.28 -2.10 -3.45
N LEU A 320 -23.33 -3.02 -2.50
CA LEU A 320 -24.11 -4.26 -2.61
C LEU A 320 -25.59 -3.99 -2.32
N ASP A 321 -25.88 -3.25 -1.24
CA ASP A 321 -27.25 -2.94 -0.81
C ASP A 321 -28.02 -2.13 -1.87
N TYR A 322 -27.33 -1.21 -2.55
CA TYR A 322 -27.89 -0.36 -3.59
C TYR A 322 -27.58 -0.86 -5.01
N ALA A 323 -27.13 -2.11 -5.18
CA ALA A 323 -26.70 -2.63 -6.48
C ALA A 323 -27.72 -2.30 -7.59
N ASP A 324 -29.00 -2.61 -7.35
CA ASP A 324 -30.12 -2.40 -8.28
C ASP A 324 -30.37 -0.93 -8.68
N GLN A 325 -29.88 0.02 -7.87
CA GLN A 325 -30.06 1.46 -8.07
C GLN A 325 -28.84 2.12 -8.73
N ILE A 326 -27.69 1.43 -8.79
CA ILE A 326 -26.38 1.95 -9.25
C ILE A 326 -26.10 1.58 -10.73
N HIS A 327 -27.12 1.19 -11.49
CA HIS A 327 -26.94 0.72 -12.86
C HIS A 327 -27.00 1.82 -13.93
N ASP A 328 -27.68 2.92 -13.61
CA ASP A 328 -28.02 3.97 -14.56
C ASP A 328 -27.18 5.23 -14.29
N THR A 329 -26.28 5.56 -15.21
CA THR A 329 -25.38 6.72 -15.11
C THR A 329 -26.12 8.07 -15.19
N HIS A 330 -27.39 8.09 -15.62
CA HIS A 330 -28.22 9.30 -15.62
C HIS A 330 -28.88 9.57 -14.28
N LYS A 331 -28.93 8.58 -13.39
CA LYS A 331 -29.52 8.72 -12.06
C LYS A 331 -28.46 9.16 -11.06
N ASN A 332 -28.88 10.01 -10.13
CA ASN A 332 -28.07 10.31 -8.96
C ASN A 332 -27.88 9.02 -8.14
N LEU A 333 -26.72 8.90 -7.51
CA LEU A 333 -26.52 7.86 -6.50
C LEU A 333 -27.53 8.05 -5.37
N PRO A 334 -27.94 6.97 -4.68
CA PRO A 334 -28.73 7.08 -3.46
C PRO A 334 -28.03 8.02 -2.47
N GLU A 335 -28.77 8.99 -1.92
CA GLU A 335 -28.22 10.06 -1.07
C GLU A 335 -27.29 9.54 0.05
N PRO A 336 -27.63 8.46 0.80
CA PRO A 336 -26.73 7.93 1.82
C PRO A 336 -25.39 7.46 1.26
N PHE A 337 -25.42 6.81 0.08
CA PHE A 337 -24.20 6.31 -0.58
C PHE A 337 -23.36 7.44 -1.14
N PHE A 338 -23.99 8.46 -1.72
CA PHE A 338 -23.33 9.68 -2.17
C PHE A 338 -22.62 10.40 -1.02
N GLU A 339 -23.29 10.60 0.12
CA GLU A 339 -22.69 11.23 1.30
C GLU A 339 -21.50 10.44 1.84
N ALA A 340 -21.62 9.10 1.92
CA ALA A 340 -20.50 8.24 2.33
C ALA A 340 -19.29 8.36 1.38
N LEU A 341 -19.52 8.51 0.07
CA LEU A 341 -18.46 8.74 -0.92
C LEU A 341 -17.78 10.10 -0.71
N VAL A 342 -18.55 11.17 -0.46
CA VAL A 342 -18.00 12.52 -0.19
C VAL A 342 -17.13 12.52 1.06
N GLU A 343 -17.61 11.92 2.15
CA GLU A 343 -16.85 11.82 3.40
C GLU A 343 -15.56 11.00 3.23
N THR A 344 -15.65 9.88 2.50
CA THR A 344 -14.49 9.01 2.24
C THR A 344 -13.47 9.69 1.34
N TRP A 345 -13.92 10.39 0.31
CA TRP A 345 -13.08 11.17 -0.59
C TRP A 345 -12.26 12.20 0.18
N PHE A 346 -12.91 13.02 1.00
CA PHE A 346 -12.23 14.03 1.80
C PHE A 346 -11.28 13.42 2.82
N PHE A 347 -11.69 12.34 3.50
CA PHE A 347 -10.85 11.67 4.48
C PHE A 347 -9.55 11.16 3.85
N LEU A 348 -9.62 10.49 2.69
CA LEU A 348 -8.45 10.03 1.95
C LEU A 348 -7.56 11.18 1.48
N GLU A 349 -8.13 12.31 1.04
CA GLU A 349 -7.36 13.49 0.65
C GLU A 349 -6.51 14.02 1.82
N VAL A 350 -7.09 14.13 3.02
CA VAL A 350 -6.37 14.58 4.21
C VAL A 350 -5.33 13.54 4.66
N THR A 351 -5.68 12.25 4.65
CA THR A 351 -4.73 11.16 4.98
C THR A 351 -3.52 11.16 4.06
N MET A 352 -3.70 11.35 2.74
CA MET A 352 -2.59 11.48 1.80
C MET A 352 -1.71 12.70 2.12
N LEU A 353 -2.30 13.84 2.50
CA LEU A 353 -1.54 15.03 2.89
C LEU A 353 -0.71 14.80 4.15
N ASP A 354 -1.22 14.03 5.11
CA ASP A 354 -0.48 13.68 6.33
C ASP A 354 0.75 12.81 5.99
N PHE A 355 0.61 11.80 5.12
CA PHE A 355 1.76 11.01 4.66
C PHE A 355 2.77 11.83 3.86
N ILE A 356 2.30 12.71 2.97
CA ILE A 356 3.17 13.62 2.21
C ILE A 356 3.93 14.56 3.16
N HIS A 357 3.29 15.01 4.23
CA HIS A 357 3.93 15.82 5.26
C HIS A 357 5.05 15.04 5.96
N GLN A 358 4.81 13.79 6.38
CA GLN A 358 5.86 12.95 6.97
C GLN A 358 7.04 12.75 6.03
N ILE A 359 6.78 12.42 4.75
CA ILE A 359 7.82 12.27 3.72
C ILE A 359 8.63 13.56 3.58
N LYS A 360 7.96 14.72 3.45
CA LYS A 360 8.62 16.03 3.32
C LYS A 360 9.56 16.30 4.50
N HIS A 361 9.09 16.06 5.72
CA HIS A 361 9.86 16.35 6.93
C HIS A 361 11.03 15.39 7.12
N GLY A 362 10.83 14.09 6.91
CA GLY A 362 11.89 13.09 7.07
C GLY A 362 12.90 13.06 5.92
N TRP A 363 12.48 13.37 4.69
CA TRP A 363 13.33 13.28 3.49
C TRP A 363 14.58 14.14 3.62
N CYS A 364 14.42 15.42 3.94
CA CYS A 364 15.54 16.36 4.04
C CYS A 364 16.56 15.97 5.13
N ALA A 365 16.10 15.37 6.23
CA ALA A 365 16.94 14.99 7.36
C ALA A 365 17.52 13.57 7.25
N SER A 366 16.99 12.74 6.34
CA SER A 366 17.40 11.35 6.17
C SER A 366 18.91 11.24 5.95
N PRO A 367 19.57 10.18 6.45
CA PRO A 367 21.04 10.09 6.44
C PRO A 367 21.70 10.34 5.08
N THR A 368 21.08 9.85 4.01
CA THR A 368 21.54 9.94 2.61
C THR A 368 21.32 11.31 1.99
N MET A 369 20.28 12.04 2.42
CA MET A 369 19.94 13.37 1.90
C MET A 369 20.47 14.51 2.75
N ARG A 370 20.73 14.28 4.04
CA ARG A 370 21.19 15.28 5.02
C ARG A 370 22.34 16.17 4.52
N PRO A 371 23.34 15.67 3.75
CA PRO A 371 24.42 16.53 3.23
C PRO A 371 23.96 17.63 2.26
N TYR A 372 22.78 17.49 1.63
CA TYR A 372 22.26 18.43 0.63
C TYR A 372 21.29 19.46 1.22
N TRP A 373 21.10 19.47 2.54
CA TRP A 373 20.14 20.32 3.22
C TRP A 373 20.76 21.00 4.44
N VAL A 374 20.34 22.23 4.71
CA VAL A 374 20.66 23.00 5.92
C VAL A 374 19.39 23.52 6.55
N LEU A 375 19.44 23.83 7.84
CA LEU A 375 18.37 24.49 8.54
C LEU A 375 18.53 26.01 8.38
N ASP A 376 17.51 26.69 7.85
CA ASP A 376 17.50 28.15 7.81
C ASP A 376 17.07 28.72 9.17
N ASP A 377 18.05 29.16 9.97
CA ASP A 377 17.86 29.73 11.30
C ASP A 377 17.82 31.27 11.30
N SER A 378 17.72 31.91 10.13
CA SER A 378 17.64 33.37 9.98
C SER A 378 16.49 34.03 10.76
N LYS A 379 15.46 33.26 11.12
CA LYS A 379 14.32 33.71 11.96
C LYS A 379 14.52 33.51 13.47
N GLY A 380 15.72 33.13 13.93
CA GLY A 380 16.11 33.11 15.34
C GLY A 380 15.72 31.87 16.16
N CYS A 381 14.92 30.93 15.63
CA CYS A 381 14.68 29.63 16.28
C CYS A 381 15.57 28.53 15.67
N LYS A 382 16.63 28.12 16.40
CA LYS A 382 17.51 27.00 16.01
C LYS A 382 16.80 25.63 15.92
N CYS A 383 15.60 25.50 16.48
CA CYS A 383 14.81 24.26 16.51
C CYS A 383 13.62 24.26 15.53
N CYS A 384 13.37 25.39 14.85
CA CYS A 384 12.16 25.65 14.06
C CYS A 384 12.46 26.21 12.66
N GLY A 385 13.72 26.22 12.24
CA GLY A 385 14.09 26.70 10.91
C GLY A 385 13.48 25.83 9.81
N GLU A 386 13.21 26.43 8.66
CA GLU A 386 12.76 25.66 7.49
C GLU A 386 13.98 25.01 6.82
N PRO A 387 13.90 23.72 6.44
CA PRO A 387 14.96 23.09 5.66
C PRO A 387 15.16 23.81 4.33
N LYS A 388 16.38 24.23 4.07
CA LYS A 388 16.81 24.85 2.83
C LYS A 388 17.71 23.90 2.06
N PHE A 389 17.35 23.69 0.80
CA PHE A 389 18.09 22.82 -0.11
C PHE A 389 19.34 23.55 -0.63
N LEU A 390 20.51 22.91 -0.50
CA LEU A 390 21.80 23.46 -0.94
C LEU A 390 22.08 23.26 -2.43
N GLY A 391 21.35 22.35 -3.09
CA GLY A 391 21.62 21.93 -4.46
C GLY A 391 22.14 20.49 -4.53
N ILE A 392 22.02 19.89 -5.71
CA ILE A 392 22.61 18.58 -6.05
C ILE A 392 23.58 18.83 -7.20
N ASP A 393 24.71 18.12 -7.19
CA ASP A 393 25.66 18.12 -8.30
C ASP A 393 24.94 17.90 -9.64
N HIS A 394 25.25 18.73 -10.63
CA HIS A 394 24.74 18.64 -12.00
C HIS A 394 25.12 17.32 -12.71
N GLN A 395 26.03 16.51 -12.17
CA GLN A 395 26.32 15.18 -12.68
C GLN A 395 25.37 14.08 -12.18
N ASP A 396 24.80 14.19 -10.96
CA ASP A 396 23.91 13.16 -10.39
C ASP A 396 22.45 13.32 -10.89
N ARG A 397 22.20 12.86 -12.13
CA ARG A 397 20.89 12.97 -12.81
C ARG A 397 19.77 12.26 -12.05
N ASP A 398 20.07 11.11 -11.46
CA ASP A 398 19.08 10.25 -10.80
C ASP A 398 18.60 10.87 -9.49
N LEU A 399 19.54 11.37 -8.67
CA LEU A 399 19.19 12.09 -7.44
C LEU A 399 18.41 13.36 -7.73
N ARG A 400 18.74 14.10 -8.81
CA ARG A 400 17.96 15.27 -9.23
C ARG A 400 16.55 14.89 -9.65
N LYS A 401 16.37 13.80 -10.41
CA LYS A 401 15.04 13.33 -10.82
C LYS A 401 14.20 12.96 -9.58
N LEU A 402 14.76 12.16 -8.68
CA LEU A 402 14.09 11.77 -7.43
C LEU A 402 13.74 12.99 -6.57
N SER A 403 14.68 13.91 -6.36
CA SER A 403 14.46 15.11 -5.55
C SER A 403 13.39 16.04 -6.14
N ARG A 404 13.30 16.14 -7.47
CA ARG A 404 12.22 16.90 -8.14
C ARG A 404 10.85 16.25 -7.91
N LEU A 405 10.75 14.92 -8.02
CA LEU A 405 9.49 14.20 -7.77
C LEU A 405 9.02 14.36 -6.31
N ILE A 406 9.92 14.21 -5.33
CA ILE A 406 9.60 14.48 -3.91
C ILE A 406 9.19 15.94 -3.69
N ASN A 407 9.82 16.88 -4.41
CA ASN A 407 9.45 18.29 -4.38
C ASN A 407 8.06 18.55 -4.98
N PHE A 408 7.68 17.83 -6.03
CA PHE A 408 6.33 17.88 -6.61
C PHE A 408 5.27 17.39 -5.63
N LEU A 409 5.53 16.27 -4.93
CA LEU A 409 4.66 15.82 -3.84
C LEU A 409 4.53 16.89 -2.74
N SER A 410 5.63 17.54 -2.37
CA SER A 410 5.67 18.48 -1.25
C SER A 410 4.90 19.79 -1.49
N HIS A 411 4.77 20.23 -2.75
CA HIS A 411 4.16 21.53 -3.10
C HIS A 411 2.71 21.40 -3.58
N SER A 412 1.79 22.13 -2.93
CA SER A 412 0.35 22.11 -3.27
C SER A 412 0.07 22.43 -4.74
N ARG A 413 0.76 23.43 -5.31
CA ARG A 413 0.62 23.80 -6.72
C ARG A 413 0.92 22.64 -7.68
N HIS A 414 1.96 21.85 -7.40
CA HIS A 414 2.30 20.70 -8.23
C HIS A 414 1.31 19.56 -8.03
N ARG A 415 0.87 19.29 -6.79
CA ARG A 415 -0.16 18.27 -6.52
C ARG A 415 -1.48 18.55 -7.25
N VAL A 416 -1.92 19.81 -7.28
CA VAL A 416 -3.16 20.21 -7.97
C VAL A 416 -3.04 20.05 -9.49
N VAL A 417 -1.85 20.29 -10.06
CA VAL A 417 -1.62 20.25 -11.50
C VAL A 417 -1.32 18.83 -12.01
N LEU A 418 -0.46 18.09 -11.32
CA LEU A 418 0.01 16.77 -11.75
C LEU A 418 -0.85 15.61 -11.20
N GLY A 419 -1.58 15.84 -10.10
CA GLY A 419 -2.17 14.79 -9.28
C GLY A 419 -1.15 14.13 -8.34
N VAL A 420 -1.62 13.52 -7.25
CA VAL A 420 -0.75 12.79 -6.31
C VAL A 420 -0.39 11.41 -6.88
N HIS A 421 -1.39 10.66 -7.35
CA HIS A 421 -1.22 9.30 -7.88
C HIS A 421 -0.16 9.21 -8.99
N PRO A 422 -0.16 10.08 -10.02
CA PRO A 422 0.88 10.04 -11.06
C PRO A 422 2.30 10.30 -10.57
N VAL A 423 2.46 11.16 -9.57
CA VAL A 423 3.78 11.50 -9.03
C VAL A 423 4.29 10.35 -8.17
N VAL A 424 3.42 9.69 -7.42
CA VAL A 424 3.76 8.48 -6.65
C VAL A 424 4.16 7.34 -7.58
N ASP A 425 3.39 7.08 -8.64
CA ASP A 425 3.74 6.11 -9.69
C ASP A 425 5.12 6.39 -10.32
N ALA A 426 5.40 7.66 -10.66
CA ALA A 426 6.69 8.05 -11.20
C ALA A 426 7.86 7.83 -10.21
N ILE A 427 7.64 8.04 -8.91
CA ILE A 427 8.64 7.73 -7.88
C ILE A 427 8.85 6.22 -7.80
N GLU A 428 7.78 5.43 -7.77
CA GLU A 428 7.86 3.97 -7.67
C GLU A 428 8.62 3.36 -8.84
N ARG A 429 8.27 3.72 -10.08
CA ARG A 429 8.99 3.26 -11.28
C ARG A 429 10.47 3.63 -11.25
N LEU A 430 10.80 4.84 -10.78
CA LEU A 430 12.19 5.26 -10.63
C LEU A 430 12.93 4.41 -9.59
N LEU A 431 12.33 4.13 -8.43
CA LEU A 431 12.95 3.32 -7.38
C LEU A 431 13.11 1.84 -7.77
N GLN A 432 12.24 1.32 -8.63
CA GLN A 432 12.34 -0.04 -9.14
C GLN A 432 13.42 -0.21 -10.22
N SER A 433 13.48 0.74 -11.15
CA SER A 433 14.39 0.66 -12.30
C SER A 433 15.80 1.17 -11.99
N ASN A 434 15.97 1.99 -10.96
CA ASN A 434 17.23 2.69 -10.70
C ASN A 434 17.78 2.43 -9.29
N THR A 435 18.87 1.66 -9.23
CA THR A 435 19.57 1.33 -7.97
C THR A 435 20.19 2.56 -7.29
N ARG A 436 20.63 3.57 -8.05
CA ARG A 436 21.17 4.81 -7.50
C ARG A 436 20.08 5.61 -6.78
N ALA A 437 18.93 5.81 -7.40
CA ALA A 437 17.77 6.44 -6.76
C ALA A 437 17.33 5.65 -5.51
N LYS A 438 17.26 4.31 -5.61
CA LYS A 438 16.95 3.43 -4.48
C LYS A 438 17.92 3.63 -3.31
N SER A 439 19.21 3.84 -3.56
CA SER A 439 20.21 4.05 -2.49
C SER A 439 20.00 5.32 -1.66
N PHE A 440 19.24 6.31 -2.16
CA PHE A 440 18.93 7.53 -1.42
C PHE A 440 17.67 7.45 -0.57
N THR A 441 16.84 6.43 -0.77
CA THR A 441 15.60 6.24 -0.03
C THR A 441 15.88 5.39 1.21
N SER A 442 15.67 5.93 2.42
CA SER A 442 15.80 5.13 3.63
C SER A 442 14.62 4.16 3.81
N PRO A 443 14.76 3.10 4.64
CA PRO A 443 13.63 2.24 5.02
C PRO A 443 12.43 3.03 5.56
N TRP A 444 12.67 4.08 6.34
CA TRP A 444 11.64 4.98 6.86
C TRP A 444 10.85 5.67 5.74
N ILE A 445 11.54 6.29 4.76
CA ILE A 445 10.89 6.95 3.62
C ILE A 445 10.15 5.93 2.74
N ALA A 446 10.75 4.77 2.51
CA ALA A 446 10.14 3.69 1.74
C ALA A 446 8.82 3.20 2.37
N SER A 447 8.75 3.15 3.70
CA SER A 447 7.52 2.80 4.43
C SER A 447 6.40 3.81 4.16
N TYR A 448 6.66 5.11 4.31
CA TYR A 448 5.65 6.14 4.04
C TYR A 448 5.25 6.24 2.57
N LEU A 449 6.18 6.05 1.63
CA LEU A 449 5.84 5.96 0.20
C LEU A 449 4.89 4.78 -0.07
N SER A 450 5.13 3.64 0.58
CA SER A 450 4.26 2.46 0.48
C SER A 450 2.89 2.66 1.14
N GLN A 451 2.76 3.50 2.16
CA GLN A 451 1.46 3.85 2.73
C GLN A 451 0.71 4.84 1.83
N LEU A 452 1.42 5.86 1.33
CA LEU A 452 0.89 6.86 0.42
C LEU A 452 0.38 6.23 -0.89
N SER A 453 1.08 5.23 -1.42
CA SER A 453 0.67 4.50 -2.62
C SER A 453 -0.68 3.79 -2.46
N VAL A 454 -0.94 3.20 -1.29
CA VAL A 454 -2.22 2.52 -1.03
C VAL A 454 -3.33 3.55 -0.90
N ALA A 455 -3.10 4.62 -0.12
CA ALA A 455 -4.07 5.70 0.04
C ALA A 455 -4.40 6.38 -1.30
N THR A 456 -3.38 6.64 -2.14
CA THR A 456 -3.59 7.27 -3.44
C THR A 456 -4.23 6.33 -4.45
N GLU A 457 -4.03 5.01 -4.36
CA GLU A 457 -4.75 4.04 -5.19
C GLU A 457 -6.23 4.00 -4.80
N CYS A 458 -6.56 3.94 -3.50
CA CYS A 458 -7.94 4.04 -3.03
C CYS A 458 -8.61 5.32 -3.54
N PHE A 459 -7.92 6.46 -3.41
CA PHE A 459 -8.43 7.73 -3.89
C PHE A 459 -8.61 7.75 -5.41
N HIS A 460 -7.63 7.26 -6.17
CA HIS A 460 -7.68 7.21 -7.62
C HIS A 460 -8.87 6.39 -8.14
N GLN A 461 -9.16 5.23 -7.54
CA GLN A 461 -10.32 4.43 -7.90
C GLN A 461 -11.65 5.19 -7.69
N LEU A 462 -11.76 6.01 -6.63
CA LEU A 462 -12.92 6.89 -6.45
C LEU A 462 -13.00 7.97 -7.51
N GLN A 463 -11.87 8.53 -7.95
CA GLN A 463 -11.84 9.52 -9.05
C GLN A 463 -12.27 8.93 -10.39
N LEU A 464 -12.02 7.64 -10.61
CA LEU A 464 -12.43 6.91 -11.80
C LEU A 464 -13.92 6.51 -11.79
N TYR A 465 -14.64 6.72 -10.69
CA TYR A 465 -16.06 6.38 -10.55
C TYR A 465 -16.97 7.41 -11.24
N GLN A 466 -16.79 7.55 -12.55
CA GLN A 466 -17.47 8.52 -13.41
C GLN A 466 -18.87 8.01 -13.82
N PRO A 467 -19.85 8.91 -14.03
CA PRO A 467 -19.73 10.38 -13.97
C PRO A 467 -19.81 10.97 -12.55
N TRP A 468 -20.23 10.18 -11.55
CA TRP A 468 -20.53 10.66 -10.20
C TRP A 468 -19.34 11.29 -9.46
N ALA A 469 -18.11 10.86 -9.75
CA ALA A 469 -16.89 11.43 -9.18
C ALA A 469 -16.77 12.95 -9.37
N ARG A 470 -17.31 13.52 -10.47
CA ARG A 470 -17.34 14.97 -10.69
C ARG A 470 -18.22 15.69 -9.67
N GLN A 471 -19.44 15.18 -9.48
CA GLN A 471 -20.38 15.70 -8.51
C GLN A 471 -19.83 15.58 -7.08
N ILE A 472 -19.23 14.42 -6.75
CA ILE A 472 -18.59 14.18 -5.45
C ILE A 472 -17.48 15.21 -5.21
N LYS A 473 -16.55 15.37 -6.16
CA LYS A 473 -15.44 16.33 -6.07
C LYS A 473 -15.96 17.75 -5.84
N ARG A 474 -16.96 18.17 -6.62
CA ARG A 474 -17.56 19.51 -6.48
C ARG A 474 -18.18 19.71 -5.11
N CYS A 475 -18.85 18.69 -4.60
CA CYS A 475 -19.49 18.72 -3.30
C CYS A 475 -18.46 18.76 -2.15
N VAL A 476 -17.32 18.08 -2.29
CA VAL A 476 -16.17 18.18 -1.37
C VAL A 476 -15.62 19.62 -1.35
N GLU A 477 -15.43 20.24 -2.52
CA GLU A 477 -14.95 21.62 -2.62
C GLU A 477 -15.89 22.61 -1.90
N GLN A 478 -17.20 22.48 -2.12
CA GLN A 478 -18.21 23.35 -1.50
C GLN A 478 -18.33 23.14 0.02
N ARG A 479 -18.20 21.90 0.50
CA ARG A 479 -18.38 21.52 1.91
C ARG A 479 -17.07 21.41 2.70
N LYS A 480 -15.95 21.87 2.12
CA LYS A 480 -14.59 21.66 2.67
C LYS A 480 -14.46 22.00 4.15
N THR A 481 -15.00 23.15 4.59
CA THR A 481 -14.94 23.57 6.00
C THR A 481 -15.70 22.60 6.92
N LYS A 482 -16.91 22.18 6.53
CA LYS A 482 -17.72 21.22 7.29
C LYS A 482 -17.01 19.88 7.40
N LEU A 483 -16.50 19.37 6.27
CA LEU A 483 -15.78 18.10 6.21
C LEU A 483 -14.50 18.14 7.05
N PHE A 484 -13.78 19.26 7.07
CA PHE A 484 -12.61 19.45 7.91
C PHE A 484 -12.96 19.43 9.41
N ILE A 485 -14.08 20.03 9.82
CA ILE A 485 -14.55 19.97 11.20
C ILE A 485 -14.89 18.52 11.59
N CYS A 486 -15.58 17.78 10.72
CA CYS A 486 -15.87 16.35 10.95
C CYS A 486 -14.58 15.52 11.08
N TYR A 487 -13.58 15.77 10.22
CA TYR A 487 -12.26 15.15 10.33
C TYR A 487 -11.59 15.46 11.67
N ALA A 488 -11.54 16.73 12.07
CA ALA A 488 -10.96 17.14 13.35
C ALA A 488 -11.67 16.49 14.55
N GLN A 489 -12.99 16.28 14.48
CA GLN A 489 -13.76 15.59 15.51
C GLN A 489 -13.38 14.11 15.63
N VAL A 490 -13.15 13.41 14.52
CA VAL A 490 -12.67 12.01 14.51
C VAL A 490 -11.36 11.88 15.30
N PHE A 491 -10.46 12.85 15.13
CA PHE A 491 -9.16 12.85 15.80
C PHE A 491 -9.12 13.63 17.13
N ALA A 492 -10.21 14.25 17.57
CA ALA A 492 -10.22 15.12 18.75
C ALA A 492 -9.76 14.41 20.04
N LYS A 493 -10.07 13.11 20.16
CA LYS A 493 -9.63 12.26 21.29
C LYS A 493 -8.11 12.06 21.38
N TRP A 494 -7.37 12.36 20.32
CA TRP A 494 -5.91 12.30 20.29
C TRP A 494 -5.23 13.60 20.73
N ASN A 495 -5.95 14.73 20.80
CA ASN A 495 -5.35 16.04 21.03
C ASN A 495 -4.54 16.12 22.34
N SER A 496 -5.04 15.54 23.42
CA SER A 496 -4.33 15.49 24.71
C SER A 496 -3.09 14.58 24.64
N ILE A 497 -3.16 13.48 23.90
CA ILE A 497 -2.02 12.57 23.67
C ILE A 497 -0.93 13.28 22.85
N PHE A 498 -1.31 13.91 21.74
CA PHE A 498 -0.40 14.64 20.88
C PHE A 498 0.23 15.87 21.54
N THR A 499 -0.32 16.39 22.63
CA THR A 499 0.25 17.53 23.37
C THR A 499 1.05 17.12 24.61
N THR A 500 1.01 15.85 24.99
CA THR A 500 1.75 15.33 26.16
C THR A 500 3.27 15.44 25.93
N LYS A 501 3.98 16.12 26.83
CA LYS A 501 5.44 16.30 26.74
C LYS A 501 6.15 15.28 27.62
N PHE A 502 7.21 14.67 27.09
CA PHE A 502 8.10 13.77 27.84
C PHE A 502 9.20 14.53 28.61
N VAL A 503 9.20 15.87 28.56
CA VAL A 503 10.15 16.71 29.28
C VAL A 503 9.91 16.61 30.80
N GLY A 504 10.97 16.32 31.57
CA GLY A 504 10.93 16.22 33.03
C GLY A 504 10.68 14.81 33.58
N ALA A 505 10.39 13.83 32.73
CA ALA A 505 10.37 12.42 33.09
C ALA A 505 11.72 11.76 32.72
N ASP A 506 12.12 10.71 33.44
CA ASP A 506 13.36 9.95 33.14
C ASP A 506 13.23 9.04 31.88
N LEU A 507 12.27 9.36 31.00
CA LEU A 507 11.96 8.61 29.79
C LEU A 507 13.12 8.59 28.80
N TYR A 508 13.93 9.64 28.76
CA TYR A 508 15.17 9.64 27.99
C TYR A 508 16.12 8.54 28.46
N GLU A 509 16.39 8.43 29.76
CA GLU A 509 17.33 7.45 30.29
C GLU A 509 16.79 6.03 30.12
N LEU A 510 15.48 5.83 30.32
CA LEU A 510 14.83 4.54 30.12
C LEU A 510 14.80 4.12 28.64
N GLY A 511 14.56 5.05 27.72
CA GLY A 511 14.42 4.80 26.28
C GLY A 511 15.72 4.80 25.47
N LYS A 512 16.89 4.74 26.11
CA LYS A 512 18.19 4.73 25.40
C LYS A 512 18.37 3.45 24.57
N PRO A 513 18.66 3.53 23.26
CA PRO A 513 18.87 2.36 22.40
C PRO A 513 19.91 1.36 22.93
N SER A 514 20.94 1.83 23.65
CA SER A 514 21.98 0.98 24.23
C SER A 514 21.48 -0.03 25.28
N LYS A 515 20.29 0.18 25.87
CA LYS A 515 19.69 -0.73 26.87
C LYS A 515 18.99 -1.93 26.26
N PHE A 516 18.76 -1.93 24.95
CA PHE A 516 17.88 -2.89 24.29
C PHE A 516 18.64 -3.86 23.38
N TYR A 517 19.93 -4.11 23.67
CA TYR A 517 20.70 -5.12 22.95
C TYR A 517 20.08 -6.51 23.12
N TYR A 518 19.58 -7.09 22.03
CA TYR A 518 18.81 -8.33 22.04
C TYR A 518 19.43 -9.40 21.12
N PRO A 519 20.37 -10.23 21.62
CA PRO A 519 21.18 -11.15 20.81
C PRO A 519 20.42 -12.43 20.38
N VAL A 520 19.22 -12.30 19.79
CA VAL A 520 18.38 -13.44 19.35
C VAL A 520 19.05 -14.32 18.27
N HIS A 521 20.03 -13.78 17.56
CA HIS A 521 20.81 -14.47 16.53
C HIS A 521 21.97 -15.29 17.11
N LYS A 522 22.28 -15.13 18.41
CA LYS A 522 23.35 -15.86 19.08
C LYS A 522 22.80 -17.14 19.69
N ARG A 523 23.67 -18.15 19.82
CA ARG A 523 23.37 -19.40 20.52
C ARG A 523 22.86 -19.12 21.93
N ARG A 524 21.84 -19.86 22.38
CA ARG A 524 21.34 -19.74 23.75
C ARG A 524 22.41 -20.18 24.76
N THR A 525 22.88 -19.23 25.56
CA THR A 525 23.78 -19.43 26.72
C THR A 525 23.20 -18.70 27.92
N ARG A 526 23.66 -19.00 29.14
CA ARG A 526 23.24 -18.28 30.35
C ARG A 526 23.38 -16.76 30.19
N ALA A 527 24.55 -16.30 29.76
CA ALA A 527 24.83 -14.88 29.54
C ALA A 527 23.90 -14.22 28.49
N HIS A 528 23.63 -14.90 27.37
CA HIS A 528 22.72 -14.36 26.35
C HIS A 528 21.27 -14.32 26.83
N VAL A 529 20.82 -15.34 27.59
CA VAL A 529 19.46 -15.37 28.18
C VAL A 529 19.29 -14.25 29.19
N GLU A 530 20.27 -14.04 30.08
CA GLU A 530 20.25 -12.95 31.05
C GLU A 530 20.26 -11.58 30.35
N THR A 531 21.03 -11.43 29.27
CA THR A 531 21.06 -10.22 28.45
C THR A 531 19.69 -9.93 27.80
N MET A 532 19.08 -10.93 27.16
CA MET A 532 17.74 -10.79 26.54
C MET A 532 16.68 -10.42 27.59
N ARG A 533 16.69 -11.08 28.76
CA ARG A 533 15.76 -10.78 29.86
C ARG A 533 15.97 -9.39 30.45
N SER A 534 17.22 -8.94 30.57
CA SER A 534 17.54 -7.58 31.01
C SER A 534 17.02 -6.53 30.03
N ALA A 535 17.15 -6.78 28.71
CA ALA A 535 16.62 -5.88 27.68
C ALA A 535 15.09 -5.85 27.67
N GLU A 536 14.43 -7.01 27.87
CA GLU A 536 12.97 -7.11 28.04
C GLU A 536 12.50 -6.31 29.26
N ALA A 537 13.14 -6.48 30.42
CA ALA A 537 12.81 -5.73 31.64
C ALA A 537 13.01 -4.22 31.49
N ALA A 538 14.06 -3.79 30.76
CA ALA A 538 14.28 -2.38 30.46
C ALA A 538 13.19 -1.81 29.55
N LEU A 539 12.71 -2.60 28.58
CA LEU A 539 11.61 -2.21 27.69
C LEU A 539 10.30 -2.07 28.47
N ASP A 540 10.00 -3.02 29.36
CA ASP A 540 8.82 -2.98 30.21
C ASP A 540 8.84 -1.75 31.14
N ALA A 541 9.99 -1.44 31.76
CA ALA A 541 10.16 -0.25 32.58
C ALA A 541 9.96 1.07 31.80
N PHE A 542 10.46 1.14 30.56
CA PHE A 542 10.22 2.29 29.69
C PHE A 542 8.73 2.46 29.38
N TRP A 543 8.04 1.39 28.96
CA TRP A 543 6.63 1.46 28.62
C TRP A 543 5.75 1.81 29.82
N GLN A 544 6.04 1.25 30.99
CA GLN A 544 5.35 1.62 32.22
C GLN A 544 5.47 3.13 32.50
N ALA A 545 6.69 3.67 32.45
CA ALA A 545 6.90 5.10 32.66
C ALA A 545 6.22 5.96 31.58
N ALA A 546 6.19 5.50 30.32
CA ALA A 546 5.56 6.24 29.22
C ALA A 546 4.02 6.25 29.38
N ASP A 547 3.44 5.10 29.68
CA ASP A 547 2.00 4.95 29.90
C ASP A 547 1.55 5.73 31.15
N ASP A 548 2.32 5.71 32.23
CA ASP A 548 2.08 6.53 33.42
C ASP A 548 2.15 8.03 33.10
N ARG A 549 3.12 8.45 32.28
CA ARG A 549 3.23 9.85 31.84
C ARG A 549 1.99 10.30 31.07
N PHE A 550 1.50 9.48 30.13
CA PHE A 550 0.26 9.78 29.41
C PHE A 550 -0.93 9.81 30.36
N ARG A 551 -1.08 8.80 31.22
CA ARG A 551 -2.20 8.72 32.18
C ARG A 551 -2.24 9.92 33.13
N GLN A 552 -1.09 10.38 33.61
CA GLN A 552 -0.99 11.58 34.45
C GLN A 552 -1.45 12.87 33.75
N HIS A 553 -1.23 13.00 32.44
CA HIS A 553 -1.51 14.24 31.70
C HIS A 553 -2.88 14.24 31.03
N THR A 554 -3.39 13.08 30.63
CA THR A 554 -4.58 12.97 29.78
C THR A 554 -5.68 12.10 30.39
N GLY A 555 -5.37 11.36 31.47
CA GLY A 555 -6.22 10.32 32.04
C GLY A 555 -6.25 9.01 31.25
N LYS A 556 -5.60 8.94 30.07
CA LYS A 556 -5.61 7.79 29.17
C LYS A 556 -4.24 7.55 28.53
N THR A 557 -3.98 6.33 28.11
CA THR A 557 -2.82 5.99 27.27
C THR A 557 -3.21 5.98 25.78
N PRO A 558 -2.25 6.06 24.86
CA PRO A 558 -2.51 5.80 23.44
C PRO A 558 -3.19 4.46 23.17
N HIS A 559 -2.86 3.43 23.98
CA HIS A 559 -3.49 2.11 23.88
C HIS A 559 -4.98 2.16 24.26
N ASP A 560 -5.35 2.91 25.30
CA ASP A 560 -6.76 3.05 25.73
C ASP A 560 -7.64 3.68 24.64
N VAL A 561 -7.06 4.54 23.79
CA VAL A 561 -7.79 5.17 22.67
C VAL A 561 -8.11 4.19 21.55
N VAL A 562 -7.29 3.15 21.39
CA VAL A 562 -7.46 2.12 20.36
C VAL A 562 -7.88 0.77 20.93
N ALA A 563 -8.22 0.67 22.22
CA ALA A 563 -8.53 -0.58 22.89
C ALA A 563 -9.69 -1.36 22.22
N GLY A 564 -10.66 -0.64 21.63
CA GLY A 564 -11.77 -1.26 20.91
C GLY A 564 -11.44 -1.75 19.49
N ILE A 565 -10.25 -1.44 18.98
CA ILE A 565 -9.82 -1.81 17.62
C ILE A 565 -8.60 -2.73 17.63
N ILE A 566 -7.71 -2.64 18.62
CA ILE A 566 -6.53 -3.50 18.73
C ILE A 566 -6.92 -4.87 19.29
N SER A 567 -6.39 -5.95 18.70
CA SER A 567 -6.69 -7.30 19.18
C SER A 567 -5.93 -7.59 20.47
N GLU A 568 -6.55 -8.25 21.46
CA GLU A 568 -5.85 -8.70 22.66
C GLU A 568 -4.78 -9.75 22.31
N ARG A 569 -3.56 -9.57 22.83
CA ARG A 569 -2.43 -10.49 22.62
C ARG A 569 -1.63 -10.69 23.90
N THR A 570 -1.00 -11.86 23.99
CA THR A 570 0.03 -12.11 25.00
C THR A 570 1.40 -11.75 24.46
N LEU A 571 2.20 -11.12 25.32
CA LEU A 571 3.58 -10.75 25.04
C LEU A 571 4.48 -11.96 25.20
N GLN A 572 5.29 -12.24 24.18
CA GLN A 572 6.31 -13.27 24.23
C GLN A 572 7.55 -12.75 24.96
N ARG A 573 8.02 -13.47 25.99
CA ARG A 573 9.19 -13.14 26.82
C ARG A 573 10.14 -14.33 26.96
N THR A 574 11.42 -14.08 27.18
CA THR A 574 12.44 -15.12 27.26
C THR A 574 12.34 -15.90 28.58
N SER A 575 12.18 -17.22 28.52
CA SER A 575 12.18 -18.08 29.73
C SER A 575 13.51 -18.00 30.49
N PRO A 576 13.51 -18.07 31.84
CA PRO A 576 14.74 -18.13 32.64
C PRO A 576 15.69 -19.25 32.19
N TRP A 577 16.98 -19.07 32.44
CA TRP A 577 17.96 -20.14 32.22
C TRP A 577 17.78 -21.23 33.29
N VAL A 578 17.80 -22.50 32.85
CA VAL A 578 17.73 -23.67 33.74
C VAL A 578 19.05 -24.43 33.60
N GLU A 579 19.79 -24.57 34.71
CA GLU A 579 21.05 -25.31 34.77
C GLU A 579 20.82 -26.81 34.61
N SER A 580 21.73 -27.51 33.92
CA SER A 580 21.60 -28.93 33.58
C SER A 580 22.76 -29.73 34.18
N ASP A 581 22.53 -30.35 35.32
CA ASP A 581 23.58 -31.15 36.00
C ASP A 581 23.55 -32.64 35.64
N ASN A 582 22.64 -33.13 34.78
CA ASN A 582 22.55 -34.55 34.44
C ASN A 582 22.09 -34.85 33.00
N THR A 583 22.43 -36.04 32.49
CA THR A 583 22.13 -36.52 31.13
C THR A 583 20.63 -36.60 30.81
N SER A 584 19.78 -36.80 31.82
CA SER A 584 18.30 -36.71 31.70
C SER A 584 17.80 -35.27 31.51
N ALA A 585 18.57 -34.27 31.97
CA ALA A 585 18.22 -32.85 31.85
C ALA A 585 18.48 -32.28 30.44
N LYS A 586 19.32 -32.90 29.60
CA LYS A 586 19.43 -32.55 28.17
C LYS A 586 18.13 -32.82 27.41
N LEU A 587 17.42 -33.89 27.76
CA LEU A 587 16.08 -34.20 27.25
C LEU A 587 15.01 -33.24 27.83
N ALA A 588 15.18 -32.76 29.08
CA ALA A 588 14.31 -31.77 29.69
C ALA A 588 14.51 -30.35 29.11
N GLN A 589 15.75 -29.93 28.82
CA GLN A 589 16.05 -28.69 28.09
C GLN A 589 15.51 -28.71 26.66
N ALA A 590 15.49 -29.88 26.01
CA ALA A 590 14.85 -30.05 24.70
C ALA A 590 13.31 -29.97 24.75
N ARG A 591 12.70 -30.07 25.95
CA ARG A 591 11.24 -30.05 26.17
C ARG A 591 10.73 -28.78 26.86
N ALA A 592 11.59 -27.98 27.48
CA ALA A 592 11.19 -26.75 28.17
C ALA A 592 10.79 -25.64 27.16
N PRO A 593 9.71 -24.89 27.40
CA PRO A 593 9.29 -23.83 26.50
C PRO A 593 10.33 -22.72 26.46
N GLU A 594 10.81 -22.40 25.26
CA GLU A 594 11.82 -21.37 25.00
C GLU A 594 11.38 -19.97 25.45
N TYR A 595 10.06 -19.74 25.43
CA TYR A 595 9.41 -18.48 25.73
C TYR A 595 8.22 -18.66 26.68
N ILE A 596 7.91 -17.59 27.43
CA ILE A 596 6.74 -17.44 28.30
C ILE A 596 5.82 -16.40 27.66
N TYR A 597 4.51 -16.61 27.76
CA TYR A 597 3.51 -15.67 27.26
C TYR A 597 2.85 -14.97 28.44
N ILE A 598 2.94 -13.64 28.47
CA ILE A 598 2.43 -12.80 29.56
C ILE A 598 1.25 -11.97 29.03
N PRO A 599 0.14 -11.83 29.77
CA PRO A 599 -0.93 -10.90 29.42
C PRO A 599 -0.41 -9.46 29.30
N PHE A 600 -1.03 -8.67 28.43
CA PHE A 600 -0.60 -7.30 28.15
C PHE A 600 -0.71 -6.37 29.38
N ALA A 601 -1.72 -6.53 30.23
CA ALA A 601 -1.92 -5.72 31.43
C ALA A 601 -2.27 -6.61 32.63
N ASN A 602 -1.42 -6.60 33.67
CA ASN A 602 -1.70 -7.26 34.95
C ASN A 602 -2.76 -6.54 35.81
N HIS A 603 -3.29 -5.39 35.37
CA HIS A 603 -4.15 -4.51 36.18
C HIS A 603 -5.62 -4.45 35.71
N ILE A 604 -5.95 -5.06 34.57
CA ILE A 604 -7.31 -5.03 33.99
C ILE A 604 -8.02 -6.39 34.16
N HIS A 605 -7.27 -7.45 34.46
CA HIS A 605 -7.84 -8.76 34.73
C HIS A 605 -8.37 -8.83 36.16
N ASP A 606 -9.70 -8.76 36.28
CA ASP A 606 -10.44 -9.32 37.40
C ASP A 606 -10.36 -10.86 37.30
N PRO A 607 -9.61 -11.55 38.19
CA PRO A 607 -9.47 -13.01 38.15
C PRO A 607 -10.82 -13.73 38.31
N THR A 608 -11.85 -13.04 38.81
CA THR A 608 -13.18 -13.60 39.11
C THR A 608 -14.14 -13.57 37.92
N LYS A 609 -13.81 -12.90 36.81
CA LYS A 609 -14.64 -12.84 35.58
C LYS A 609 -14.20 -13.84 34.49
N GLN A 610 -13.44 -14.85 34.88
CA GLN A 610 -12.94 -15.89 34.00
C GLN A 610 -14.07 -16.86 33.58
N ILE A 611 -14.80 -16.53 32.51
CA ILE A 611 -15.82 -17.44 31.90
C ILE A 611 -15.19 -18.35 30.83
N THR A 612 -13.95 -18.10 30.42
CA THR A 612 -13.17 -19.03 29.60
C THR A 612 -12.16 -19.74 30.49
N GLY A 613 -12.45 -21.03 30.75
CA GLY A 613 -11.59 -21.89 31.57
C GLY A 613 -10.13 -21.85 31.12
N VAL A 614 -9.24 -21.92 32.10
CA VAL A 614 -7.78 -22.04 31.95
C VAL A 614 -7.46 -23.02 30.82
N PHE A 615 -7.11 -22.51 29.64
CA PHE A 615 -6.61 -23.32 28.54
C PHE A 615 -5.15 -23.60 28.81
N ASP A 616 -4.90 -24.61 29.67
CA ASP A 616 -3.56 -25.05 29.99
C ASP A 616 -2.96 -25.81 28.80
N ARG A 617 -2.23 -25.09 27.94
CA ARG A 617 -1.51 -25.68 26.79
C ARG A 617 -0.45 -26.73 27.20
N LEU A 618 -0.20 -26.94 28.49
CA LEU A 618 0.70 -27.98 28.99
C LEU A 618 0.10 -29.39 28.92
N THR A 619 -1.24 -29.55 28.90
CA THR A 619 -1.86 -30.88 28.90
C THR A 619 -1.89 -31.57 27.53
N ILE A 620 -1.84 -30.82 26.42
CA ILE A 620 -1.85 -31.39 25.06
C ILE A 620 -0.53 -32.12 24.74
N ILE A 621 0.58 -31.79 25.42
CA ILE A 621 1.90 -32.37 25.15
C ILE A 621 2.11 -33.71 25.89
N ASN A 622 1.38 -33.96 26.98
CA ASN A 622 1.61 -35.15 27.82
C ASN A 622 0.86 -36.41 27.38
N ASN A 623 -0.18 -36.31 26.54
CA ASN A 623 -0.96 -37.49 26.11
C ASN A 623 -0.60 -37.92 24.68
N MET A 624 0.55 -38.59 24.55
CA MET A 624 0.87 -39.47 23.41
C MET A 624 1.04 -40.89 23.96
N GLU A 625 -0.07 -41.55 24.32
CA GLU A 625 -0.05 -42.99 24.61
C GLU A 625 -0.45 -43.82 23.37
N LYS A 626 0.26 -44.93 23.22
CA LYS A 626 0.30 -45.83 22.06
C LYS A 626 -1.05 -46.52 21.82
N PHE A 627 -1.49 -46.54 20.56
CA PHE A 627 -2.61 -47.34 20.08
C PHE A 627 -2.39 -48.86 20.25
N ARG A 628 -3.38 -49.54 20.85
CA ARG A 628 -3.70 -50.96 20.65
C ARG A 628 -5.23 -51.13 20.62
N THR A 629 -5.75 -51.79 19.59
CA THR A 629 -7.16 -52.16 19.36
C THR A 629 -7.43 -53.62 19.83
N PRO A 630 -8.68 -54.14 19.78
CA PRO A 630 -9.95 -53.66 20.36
C PRO A 630 -10.73 -54.79 21.10
N LYS A 631 -11.82 -54.48 21.85
CA LYS A 631 -13.02 -55.36 22.01
C LYS A 631 -14.18 -54.71 22.82
N THR A 632 -15.34 -54.64 22.16
CA THR A 632 -16.72 -54.96 22.56
C THR A 632 -17.50 -54.18 23.67
N VAL A 633 -18.46 -53.35 23.19
CA VAL A 633 -19.90 -53.17 23.55
C VAL A 633 -20.35 -53.04 25.03
N HIS A 634 -20.92 -51.88 25.40
CA HIS A 634 -22.36 -51.76 25.73
C HIS A 634 -22.86 -50.30 25.81
N MET A 635 -24.19 -50.18 25.66
CA MET A 635 -25.06 -49.07 25.28
C MET A 635 -25.67 -48.28 26.48
N ILE A 636 -26.23 -47.09 26.17
CA ILE A 636 -27.33 -46.32 26.84
C ILE A 636 -26.90 -45.45 28.07
N ASP A 637 -27.29 -44.17 28.29
CA ASP A 637 -28.32 -43.28 27.73
C ASP A 637 -28.00 -41.77 27.85
N LYS A 638 -28.81 -40.99 27.14
CA LYS A 638 -28.88 -39.55 26.88
C LYS A 638 -28.83 -38.58 28.08
N ARG A 639 -28.31 -37.37 27.80
CA ARG A 639 -29.04 -36.09 28.00
C ARG A 639 -28.47 -34.96 27.14
N GLU A 640 -29.33 -34.42 26.28
CA GLU A 640 -29.10 -33.28 25.39
C GLU A 640 -28.86 -31.99 26.18
N LYS A 641 -27.84 -31.22 25.80
CA LYS A 641 -27.74 -29.77 26.02
C LYS A 641 -27.09 -29.11 24.80
N HIS A 642 -27.73 -28.04 24.35
CA HIS A 642 -27.41 -27.19 23.20
C HIS A 642 -25.91 -26.90 22.97
N ASP A 643 -25.43 -27.22 21.76
CA ASP A 643 -24.14 -26.81 21.21
C ASP A 643 -24.19 -25.38 20.61
N PRO A 644 -23.23 -24.49 20.93
CA PRO A 644 -22.80 -23.40 20.06
C PRO A 644 -21.87 -23.92 18.95
N PRO A 645 -21.70 -23.19 17.83
CA PRO A 645 -21.24 -23.76 16.57
C PRO A 645 -19.79 -24.25 16.60
N PHE A 646 -19.62 -25.51 16.20
CA PHE A 646 -18.46 -26.14 15.53
C PHE A 646 -17.09 -25.43 15.73
N ARG A 647 -16.33 -25.86 16.74
CA ARG A 647 -14.86 -25.80 16.67
C ARG A 647 -14.40 -26.99 15.82
N SER A 648 -13.93 -26.72 14.61
CA SER A 648 -13.24 -27.71 13.79
C SER A 648 -12.09 -28.31 14.58
N GLU A 649 -12.02 -29.64 14.63
CA GLU A 649 -10.84 -30.38 15.08
C GLU A 649 -9.61 -29.85 14.32
N VAL A 650 -8.57 -29.42 15.04
CA VAL A 650 -7.33 -28.95 14.43
C VAL A 650 -6.62 -30.15 13.79
N HIS A 651 -6.95 -30.47 12.54
CA HIS A 651 -6.02 -31.17 11.67
C HIS A 651 -4.78 -30.28 11.57
N MET A 652 -3.67 -30.67 12.22
CA MET A 652 -2.39 -30.01 12.01
C MET A 652 -1.99 -30.20 10.55
N GLN A 653 -2.29 -29.21 9.71
CA GLN A 653 -1.94 -29.22 8.29
C GLN A 653 -0.41 -29.27 8.17
N SER A 654 0.13 -30.40 7.71
CA SER A 654 1.55 -30.51 7.37
C SER A 654 1.77 -30.11 5.92
N PHE A 655 2.73 -29.21 5.67
CA PHE A 655 3.10 -28.74 4.35
C PHE A 655 4.28 -29.55 3.80
N GLN A 656 4.10 -30.13 2.61
CA GLN A 656 5.18 -30.71 1.84
C GLN A 656 5.85 -29.62 1.00
N VAL A 657 7.12 -29.36 1.25
CA VAL A 657 7.87 -28.26 0.63
C VAL A 657 9.21 -28.75 0.08
N ASP A 658 9.73 -28.08 -0.95
CA ASP A 658 11.06 -28.40 -1.49
C ASP A 658 12.18 -27.98 -0.51
N LYS A 659 13.41 -28.42 -0.80
CA LYS A 659 14.60 -28.14 0.03
C LYS A 659 14.86 -26.63 0.22
N ARG A 660 14.50 -25.80 -0.76
CA ARG A 660 14.71 -24.34 -0.70
C ARG A 660 13.73 -23.70 0.27
N ALA A 661 12.45 -23.98 0.11
CA ALA A 661 11.39 -23.50 1.00
C ALA A 661 11.57 -24.03 2.44
N LEU A 662 11.98 -25.30 2.61
CA LEU A 662 12.27 -25.86 3.93
C LEU A 662 13.37 -25.09 4.68
N LYS A 663 14.43 -24.65 3.96
CA LYS A 663 15.50 -23.83 4.56
C LYS A 663 14.97 -22.48 5.06
N VAL A 664 14.05 -21.86 4.31
CA VAL A 664 13.40 -20.61 4.71
C VAL A 664 12.60 -20.81 5.99
N PHE A 665 11.70 -21.80 6.03
CA PHE A 665 10.87 -22.04 7.22
C PHE A 665 11.69 -22.46 8.45
N ARG A 666 12.78 -23.22 8.28
CA ARG A 666 13.74 -23.49 9.36
C ARG A 666 14.42 -22.24 9.90
N THR A 667 14.56 -21.20 9.08
CA THR A 667 15.14 -19.92 9.48
C THR A 667 14.10 -19.04 10.18
N LEU A 668 12.87 -18.94 9.63
CA LEU A 668 11.75 -18.22 10.24
C LEU A 668 11.40 -18.80 11.63
N PHE A 669 11.28 -20.12 11.72
CA PHE A 669 10.96 -20.87 12.93
C PHE A 669 12.19 -21.48 13.60
N HIS A 670 13.35 -20.85 13.46
CA HIS A 670 14.62 -21.32 14.05
C HIS A 670 14.50 -21.65 15.54
N SER A 671 15.06 -22.79 15.94
CA SER A 671 15.23 -23.17 17.34
C SER A 671 16.63 -22.75 17.82
N PRO A 672 16.78 -21.99 18.92
CA PRO A 672 18.07 -21.57 19.46
C PRO A 672 18.94 -22.72 19.99
N LEU A 673 18.36 -23.92 20.09
CA LEU A 673 19.08 -25.14 20.44
C LEU A 673 19.74 -25.79 19.21
N SER A 674 19.44 -25.30 18.00
CA SER A 674 20.10 -25.74 16.78
C SER A 674 21.57 -25.31 16.75
N TYR A 675 22.42 -26.18 16.20
CA TYR A 675 23.84 -25.90 15.98
C TYR A 675 24.09 -25.03 14.75
N ASP A 676 23.10 -24.90 13.87
CA ASP A 676 23.20 -24.09 12.66
C ASP A 676 23.08 -22.60 12.99
N GLN A 677 24.05 -21.78 12.53
CA GLN A 677 23.88 -20.33 12.56
C GLN A 677 22.93 -19.90 11.45
N PRO A 678 21.78 -19.30 11.77
CA PRO A 678 20.83 -18.90 10.76
C PRO A 678 21.33 -17.64 10.04
N GLY A 679 21.40 -17.71 8.71
CA GLY A 679 21.88 -16.62 7.86
C GLY A 679 20.75 -15.73 7.30
N GLU A 680 21.13 -14.76 6.49
CA GLU A 680 20.18 -13.94 5.72
C GLU A 680 19.43 -14.78 4.68
N ILE A 681 18.16 -14.45 4.44
CA ILE A 681 17.34 -15.11 3.42
C ILE A 681 17.20 -14.17 2.23
N PRO A 682 17.61 -14.54 0.99
CA PRO A 682 17.28 -13.74 -0.19
C PRO A 682 15.76 -13.55 -0.30
N TRP A 683 15.30 -12.34 -0.58
CA TRP A 683 13.86 -12.04 -0.61
C TRP A 683 13.09 -12.96 -1.57
N THR A 684 13.70 -13.28 -2.72
CA THR A 684 13.14 -14.22 -3.71
C THR A 684 12.93 -15.63 -3.16
N GLU A 685 13.76 -16.11 -2.24
CA GLU A 685 13.56 -17.40 -1.57
C GLU A 685 12.39 -17.35 -0.59
N PHE A 686 12.21 -16.22 0.12
CA PHE A 686 11.05 -16.02 1.00
C PHE A 686 9.74 -16.00 0.20
N LEU A 687 9.71 -15.28 -0.93
CA LEU A 687 8.56 -15.29 -1.84
C LEU A 687 8.23 -16.69 -2.34
N HIS A 688 9.25 -17.44 -2.80
CA HIS A 688 9.10 -18.82 -3.25
C HIS A 688 8.53 -19.72 -2.14
N ALA A 689 9.05 -19.60 -0.92
CA ALA A 689 8.59 -20.41 0.22
C ALA A 689 7.11 -20.16 0.54
N MET A 690 6.68 -18.89 0.61
CA MET A 690 5.28 -18.54 0.86
C MET A 690 4.36 -19.05 -0.26
N VAL A 691 4.77 -18.90 -1.53
CA VAL A 691 3.98 -19.38 -2.67
C VAL A 691 3.86 -20.91 -2.68
N LYS A 692 4.94 -21.63 -2.34
CA LYS A 692 4.92 -23.10 -2.21
C LYS A 692 3.98 -23.61 -1.12
N THR A 693 3.66 -22.77 -0.13
CA THR A 693 2.72 -23.11 0.94
C THR A 693 1.28 -22.70 0.63
N GLY A 694 0.93 -22.37 -0.63
CA GLY A 694 -0.44 -22.06 -1.02
C GLY A 694 -0.81 -20.59 -0.91
N PHE A 695 0.14 -19.67 -1.07
CA PHE A 695 -0.14 -18.25 -1.22
C PHE A 695 0.08 -17.79 -2.66
N SER A 696 -0.61 -16.74 -3.09
CA SER A 696 -0.11 -15.85 -4.14
C SER A 696 0.58 -14.65 -3.50
N ALA A 697 1.66 -14.17 -4.13
CA ALA A 697 2.40 -13.00 -3.72
C ALA A 697 2.12 -11.84 -4.68
N GLN A 698 1.58 -10.75 -4.15
CA GLN A 698 1.37 -9.50 -4.88
C GLN A 698 2.38 -8.45 -4.40
N LYS A 699 3.23 -7.97 -5.31
CA LYS A 699 4.00 -6.75 -5.05
C LYS A 699 3.02 -5.59 -5.00
N LEU A 700 2.97 -4.90 -3.87
CA LEU A 700 2.24 -3.63 -3.78
C LEU A 700 3.16 -2.52 -4.28
N SER A 701 3.31 -1.45 -3.52
CA SER A 701 4.28 -0.39 -3.77
C SER A 701 5.48 -0.49 -2.83
N GLY A 702 6.58 0.15 -3.21
CA GLY A 702 7.74 0.34 -2.35
C GLY A 702 8.30 -0.99 -1.85
N SER A 703 8.38 -1.17 -0.52
CA SER A 703 8.80 -2.43 0.09
C SER A 703 7.66 -3.42 0.30
N ALA A 704 6.39 -3.04 0.25
CA ALA A 704 5.28 -3.91 0.65
C ALA A 704 4.98 -5.04 -0.35
N TRP A 705 4.68 -6.21 0.20
CA TRP A 705 4.20 -7.39 -0.50
C TRP A 705 3.02 -7.98 0.26
N GLN A 706 1.92 -8.24 -0.44
CA GLN A 706 0.74 -8.89 0.11
C GLN A 706 0.74 -10.37 -0.28
N PHE A 707 0.51 -11.24 0.70
CA PHE A 707 0.35 -12.68 0.50
C PHE A 707 -1.11 -13.04 0.73
N ILE A 708 -1.75 -13.55 -0.31
CA ILE A 708 -3.17 -13.89 -0.32
C ILE A 708 -3.29 -15.42 -0.35
N PRO A 709 -3.96 -16.06 0.62
CA PRO A 709 -4.16 -17.50 0.63
C PRO A 709 -4.88 -18.00 -0.63
N ARG A 710 -4.42 -19.13 -1.17
CA ARG A 710 -5.01 -19.87 -2.29
C ARG A 710 -5.04 -21.36 -1.97
N GLY A 711 -6.24 -21.91 -1.82
CA GLY A 711 -6.40 -23.34 -1.52
C GLY A 711 -5.90 -23.72 -0.12
N LEU A 712 -5.93 -22.77 0.82
CA LEU A 712 -5.70 -23.02 2.24
C LEU A 712 -7.01 -22.85 3.00
N ASP A 713 -7.15 -23.55 4.13
CA ASP A 713 -8.27 -23.41 5.07
C ASP A 713 -8.21 -22.10 5.89
N ILE A 714 -7.49 -21.11 5.38
CA ILE A 714 -7.33 -19.77 5.95
C ILE A 714 -7.70 -18.73 4.88
N SER A 715 -8.45 -17.71 5.29
CA SER A 715 -8.90 -16.63 4.38
C SER A 715 -8.15 -15.31 4.58
N GLN A 716 -7.46 -15.14 5.71
CA GLN A 716 -6.85 -13.87 6.08
C GLN A 716 -5.53 -13.63 5.30
N PRO A 717 -5.41 -12.55 4.50
CA PRO A 717 -4.14 -12.14 3.89
C PRO A 717 -3.13 -11.61 4.91
N ILE A 718 -1.85 -11.60 4.55
CA ILE A 718 -0.77 -11.02 5.36
C ILE A 718 0.19 -10.20 4.50
N GLN A 719 0.68 -9.08 5.02
CA GLN A 719 1.62 -8.22 4.30
C GLN A 719 3.00 -8.25 4.94
N PHE A 720 4.07 -8.34 4.16
CA PHE A 720 5.44 -8.17 4.65
C PHE A 720 6.20 -7.13 3.84
N HIS A 721 7.16 -6.47 4.48
CA HIS A 721 8.02 -5.50 3.80
C HIS A 721 9.33 -6.16 3.38
N GLU A 722 9.62 -6.06 2.10
CA GLU A 722 10.92 -6.36 1.51
C GLU A 722 11.98 -5.47 2.17
N PRO A 723 13.08 -6.03 2.66
CA PRO A 723 14.16 -5.24 3.24
C PRO A 723 14.71 -4.22 2.23
N HIS A 724 15.11 -3.06 2.74
CA HIS A 724 15.59 -1.95 1.95
C HIS A 724 16.90 -1.41 2.55
N PRO A 725 17.93 -1.05 1.75
CA PRO A 725 18.01 -1.15 0.28
C PRO A 725 18.38 -2.56 -0.22
N SER A 726 18.87 -3.43 0.66
CA SER A 726 19.25 -4.82 0.34
C SER A 726 18.04 -5.72 0.22
N SER A 727 17.88 -6.48 -0.87
CA SER A 727 16.82 -7.49 -1.02
C SER A 727 17.13 -8.81 -0.28
N LYS A 728 17.76 -8.72 0.90
CA LYS A 728 18.05 -9.86 1.79
C LYS A 728 17.43 -9.62 3.15
N LEU A 729 16.65 -10.59 3.62
CA LEU A 729 15.96 -10.60 4.91
C LEU A 729 16.95 -10.93 6.03
N PRO A 730 17.25 -9.98 6.94
CA PRO A 730 18.08 -10.26 8.10
C PRO A 730 17.42 -11.31 9.00
N PHE A 731 18.22 -12.10 9.71
CA PHE A 731 17.69 -13.14 10.58
C PHE A 731 16.73 -12.61 11.65
N THR A 732 17.00 -11.44 12.23
CA THR A 732 16.12 -10.81 13.22
C THR A 732 14.73 -10.52 12.65
N TRP A 733 14.66 -10.07 11.40
CA TRP A 733 13.40 -9.87 10.68
C TRP A 733 12.72 -11.19 10.34
N ALA A 734 13.49 -12.20 9.91
CA ALA A 734 12.97 -13.54 9.68
C ALA A 734 12.27 -14.11 10.93
N ARG A 735 12.85 -13.91 12.12
CA ARG A 735 12.20 -14.29 13.39
C ARG A 735 10.92 -13.52 13.68
N ARG A 736 10.87 -12.22 13.37
CA ARG A 736 9.64 -11.42 13.47
C ARG A 736 8.56 -11.93 12.51
N PHE A 737 8.93 -12.28 11.29
CA PHE A 737 8.00 -12.84 10.30
C PHE A 737 7.48 -14.21 10.73
N GLY A 738 8.36 -15.09 11.23
CA GLY A 738 7.98 -16.37 11.82
C GLY A 738 6.97 -16.20 12.96
N ARG A 739 7.24 -15.30 13.93
CA ARG A 739 6.29 -14.98 15.02
C ARG A 739 4.93 -14.54 14.49
N ARG A 740 4.92 -13.67 13.47
CA ARG A 740 3.69 -13.17 12.87
C ARG A 740 2.90 -14.30 12.20
N LEU A 741 3.55 -15.15 11.41
CA LEU A 741 2.93 -16.34 10.81
C LEU A 741 2.39 -17.32 11.87
N SER A 742 3.12 -17.54 12.96
CA SER A 742 2.65 -18.34 14.09
C SER A 742 1.39 -17.77 14.75
N ARG A 743 1.28 -16.44 14.84
CA ARG A 743 0.12 -15.78 15.45
C ARG A 743 -1.09 -15.79 14.54
N THR A 744 -0.89 -15.41 13.28
CA THR A 744 -1.98 -15.29 12.31
C THR A 744 -2.53 -16.66 11.91
N TYR A 745 -1.66 -17.67 11.73
CA TYR A 745 -2.04 -18.95 11.15
C TYR A 745 -1.74 -20.17 12.03
N GLY A 746 -1.17 -19.99 13.22
CA GLY A 746 -0.78 -21.11 14.08
C GLY A 746 0.46 -21.87 13.59
N TRP A 747 1.15 -21.38 12.56
CA TRP A 747 2.27 -22.07 11.92
C TRP A 747 3.47 -22.26 12.84
N LYS A 748 4.12 -23.43 12.75
CA LYS A 748 5.31 -23.80 13.52
C LYS A 748 6.30 -24.59 12.65
N GLY A 749 7.56 -24.65 13.08
CA GLY A 749 8.64 -25.24 12.27
C GLY A 749 8.45 -26.72 11.93
N ASP A 750 7.77 -27.49 12.78
CA ASP A 750 7.46 -28.92 12.62
C ASP A 750 6.34 -29.21 11.60
N MET A 751 5.61 -28.17 11.17
CA MET A 751 4.58 -28.28 10.14
C MET A 751 5.16 -28.41 8.73
N PHE A 752 6.44 -28.08 8.51
CA PHE A 752 7.08 -28.09 7.18
C PHE A 752 8.00 -29.28 7.01
N ARG A 753 7.70 -30.15 6.03
CA ARG A 753 8.44 -31.38 5.75
C ARG A 753 8.95 -31.38 4.31
N LEU A 754 10.08 -32.05 4.08
CA LEU A 754 10.65 -32.19 2.73
C LEU A 754 9.74 -33.10 1.91
N ALA A 755 9.29 -32.60 0.76
CA ALA A 755 8.47 -33.32 -0.21
C ALA A 755 9.20 -34.50 -0.86
#